data_AF-A0AAX1KN04-F1
#
_entry.id   AF-A0AAX1KN04-F1
#
_cell.length_a   1.000
_cell.length_b   1.000
_cell.length_c   1.000
_cell.angle_alpha   90.00
_cell.angle_beta   90.00
_cell.angle_gamma   90.00
#
_symmetry.space_group_name_H-M   'P 1'
#
loop_
_entity.id
_entity.type
_entity.pdbx_description
1 polymer ?
#
loop_
_entity_poly.entity_id
_entity_poly.type
_entity_poly.pdbx_seq_one_letter_code
_entity_poly.pdbx_strand_id
1 'polypeptide(L)'
;MDTIEIARRLAELGQTEEAQAAYSLVLQEAAERNPELELEAASYLFFSQGNYQVAYTAFVSLYNRGFYQTELMDLMTQAFYLPNAEDQKKRYARNCAALAKYPYLFREDFPDFEALPVQFFPFNDEGYIPFFKAEHRFGAYVNFNDPVIDRYFFRDLDKPVLARDVFSQYQLEYLNDNVRKSEWVGRENHIYLHYTDWTTFCAYLQCLELRPLLSEKKLVFLMEGEIEQYPIDFHARFGIDYAQYPVRPIGIGEVTRMIWHTQLAAHNGGDFFNEIFYGHPNLLSYESIMFDNIQKAVAEVKANWRRVDWLTPRLRRQLSRIKRPTDKDFLVALFLDRQDISGSLDHGSRIAPALFFQPHFSNMIYDIRESELKGAPMLYSEQYEAIRTSPLFHGFRYIKTFTPMRRITTSYAASVRFMLDREAQGEEVKVVPDVLAERLVNRSFMVDQWDRLYRDSVLVRFEDGKLNPRATFTALAEFLDLPYTESMTYCSSRKGIDPESLKGNARGFDPATVYRTYDEFANDEERAFLEYFLRDAYEYYGYDFHYYQGEPVDEAWIEQKIRGFTCLDGYIEKSYQDVVQSKEISFKNGETPIDVTAVAPIPGYQSNRRRIADFLLRGLRFVNKHGQPLKMMKPLKLDPALLEQPLYH
;
A
#
# COMPACT_ATOMS: atom_id res chain seq x y z
N MET A 1 18.78 25.18 33.97
CA MET A 1 17.35 25.45 34.13
C MET A 1 16.65 24.22 33.61
N ASP A 2 15.94 23.52 34.48
CA ASP A 2 15.24 22.29 34.11
C ASP A 2 14.10 22.62 33.12
N THR A 3 13.80 21.74 32.16
CA THR A 3 12.82 21.99 31.09
C THR A 3 11.46 22.38 31.68
N ILE A 4 11.08 21.78 32.82
CA ILE A 4 9.86 22.10 33.57
C ILE A 4 9.87 23.50 34.18
N GLU A 5 11.00 23.98 34.69
CA GLU A 5 11.11 25.34 35.25
C GLU A 5 10.91 26.39 34.16
N ILE A 6 11.45 26.13 32.97
CA ILE A 6 11.23 26.97 31.78
C ILE A 6 9.75 26.96 31.40
N ALA A 7 9.12 25.78 31.32
CA ALA A 7 7.71 25.64 30.96
C ALA A 7 6.77 26.39 31.93
N ARG A 8 6.97 26.21 33.25
CA ARG A 8 6.24 26.94 34.28
C ARG A 8 6.44 28.45 34.17
N ARG A 9 7.67 28.91 33.94
CA ARG A 9 7.96 30.34 33.80
C ARG A 9 7.31 30.96 32.57
N LEU A 10 7.33 30.27 31.43
CA LEU A 10 6.64 30.72 30.22
C LEU A 10 5.13 30.81 30.44
N ALA A 11 4.55 29.83 31.14
CA ALA A 11 3.13 29.83 31.51
C ALA A 11 2.78 31.02 32.44
N GLU A 12 3.61 31.29 33.47
CA GLU A 12 3.44 32.45 34.36
C GLU A 12 3.51 33.79 33.61
N LEU A 13 4.35 33.87 32.58
CA LEU A 13 4.52 35.06 31.74
C LEU A 13 3.40 35.22 30.69
N GLY A 14 2.44 34.29 30.62
CA GLY A 14 1.36 34.30 29.64
C GLY A 14 1.79 33.92 28.21
N GLN A 15 3.01 33.42 28.04
CA GLN A 15 3.57 32.98 26.76
C GLN A 15 3.06 31.59 26.40
N THR A 16 1.78 31.52 25.98
CA THR A 16 1.02 30.26 25.90
C THR A 16 1.60 29.29 24.87
N GLU A 17 1.96 29.76 23.67
CA GLU A 17 2.49 28.89 22.61
C GLU A 17 3.87 28.33 22.99
N GLU A 18 4.75 29.16 23.55
CA GLU A 18 6.07 28.75 24.00
C GLU A 18 5.98 27.81 25.21
N ALA A 19 5.06 28.07 26.13
CA ALA A 19 4.79 27.19 27.26
C ALA A 19 4.27 25.83 26.78
N GLN A 20 3.34 25.79 25.83
CA GLN A 20 2.87 24.53 25.24
C GLN A 20 4.00 23.73 24.58
N ALA A 21 4.89 24.41 23.84
CA ALA A 21 6.07 23.77 23.25
C ALA A 21 7.01 23.20 24.33
N ALA A 22 7.26 23.95 25.40
CA ALA A 22 8.09 23.51 26.52
C ALA A 22 7.45 22.33 27.29
N TYR A 23 6.15 22.39 27.61
CA TYR A 23 5.43 21.28 28.25
C TYR A 23 5.36 20.02 27.37
N SER A 24 5.32 20.18 26.04
CA SER A 24 5.42 19.03 25.13
C SER A 24 6.77 18.32 25.23
N LEU A 25 7.86 19.07 25.44
CA LEU A 25 9.20 18.51 25.69
C LEU A 25 9.28 17.86 27.07
N VAL A 26 8.75 18.51 28.11
CA VAL A 26 8.68 17.92 29.47
C VAL A 26 7.96 16.58 29.43
N LEU A 27 6.83 16.50 28.72
CA LEU A 27 6.07 15.26 28.63
C LEU A 27 6.89 14.14 27.96
N GLN A 28 7.70 14.45 26.95
CA GLN A 28 8.60 13.47 26.33
C GLN A 28 9.73 13.03 27.27
N GLU A 29 10.28 13.95 28.07
CA GLU A 29 11.37 13.67 29.02
C GLU A 29 10.89 12.89 30.26
N ALA A 30 9.69 13.22 30.75
CA ALA A 30 9.08 12.66 31.95
C ALA A 30 8.31 11.36 31.69
N ALA A 31 7.99 11.05 30.42
CA ALA A 31 7.26 9.85 30.03
C ALA A 31 7.83 8.59 30.68
N GLU A 32 6.98 7.90 31.46
CA GLU A 32 7.33 6.65 32.15
C GLU A 32 8.39 6.78 33.25
N ARG A 33 8.72 8.00 33.65
CA ARG A 33 9.74 8.30 34.66
C ARG A 33 9.22 9.13 35.81
N ASN A 34 8.31 10.09 35.54
CA ASN A 34 7.78 10.98 36.57
C ASN A 34 6.28 11.27 36.35
N PRO A 35 5.39 10.50 36.99
CA PRO A 35 3.94 10.63 36.83
C PRO A 35 3.36 12.00 37.18
N GLU A 36 3.96 12.71 38.16
CA GLU A 36 3.50 14.04 38.58
C GLU A 36 3.77 15.09 37.49
N LEU A 37 4.98 15.08 36.93
CA LEU A 37 5.35 15.96 35.83
C LEU A 37 4.58 15.63 34.54
N GLU A 38 4.34 14.33 34.27
CA GLU A 38 3.48 13.91 33.17
C GLU A 38 2.06 14.47 33.32
N LEU A 39 1.47 14.38 34.52
CA LEU A 39 0.13 14.88 34.78
C LEU A 39 0.07 16.40 34.64
N GLU A 40 1.04 17.13 35.20
CA GLU A 40 1.11 18.59 35.10
C GLU A 40 1.22 19.05 33.65
N ALA A 41 2.15 18.47 32.90
CA ALA A 41 2.37 18.81 31.50
C ALA A 41 1.15 18.50 30.64
N ALA A 42 0.56 17.31 30.79
CA ALA A 42 -0.64 16.91 30.06
C ALA A 42 -1.84 17.80 30.41
N SER A 43 -2.03 18.13 31.69
CA SER A 43 -3.10 19.02 32.15
C SER A 43 -2.95 20.42 31.57
N TYR A 44 -1.73 21.00 31.60
CA TYR A 44 -1.48 22.30 31.00
C TYR A 44 -1.78 22.29 29.50
N LEU A 45 -1.28 21.30 28.76
CA LEU A 45 -1.54 21.15 27.33
C LEU A 45 -3.04 21.05 27.03
N PHE A 46 -3.80 20.31 27.83
CA PHE A 46 -5.23 20.16 27.66
C PHE A 46 -6.00 21.46 27.93
N PHE A 47 -5.80 22.07 29.11
CA PHE A 47 -6.57 23.26 29.52
C PHE A 47 -6.17 24.54 28.78
N SER A 48 -4.93 24.63 28.27
CA SER A 48 -4.49 25.74 27.43
C SER A 48 -4.89 25.61 25.95
N GLN A 49 -5.66 24.58 25.58
CA GLN A 49 -6.04 24.28 24.19
C GLN A 49 -4.84 24.01 23.27
N GLY A 50 -3.80 23.38 23.81
CA GLY A 50 -2.67 22.88 23.04
C GLY A 50 -3.02 21.58 22.30
N ASN A 51 -2.01 20.74 22.02
CA ASN A 51 -2.25 19.45 21.39
C ASN A 51 -2.95 18.47 22.35
N TYR A 52 -4.28 18.46 22.30
CA TYR A 52 -5.10 17.63 23.19
C TYR A 52 -4.86 16.13 23.00
N GLN A 53 -4.46 15.66 21.82
CA GLN A 53 -4.20 14.22 21.57
C GLN A 53 -2.96 13.74 22.33
N VAL A 54 -1.95 14.59 22.44
CA VAL A 54 -0.75 14.33 23.25
C VAL A 54 -1.12 14.26 24.73
N ALA A 55 -1.92 15.22 25.22
CA ALA A 55 -2.42 15.21 26.60
C ALA A 55 -3.30 13.99 26.89
N TYR A 56 -4.24 13.67 26.00
CA TYR A 56 -5.11 12.49 26.09
C TYR A 56 -4.26 11.22 26.22
N THR A 57 -3.27 11.03 25.33
CA THR A 57 -2.40 9.85 25.33
C THR A 57 -1.67 9.70 26.67
N ALA A 58 -1.20 10.80 27.25
CA ALA A 58 -0.59 10.80 28.58
C ALA A 58 -1.59 10.45 29.70
N PHE A 59 -2.81 10.99 29.68
CA PHE A 59 -3.86 10.63 30.64
C PHE A 59 -4.19 9.14 30.61
N VAL A 60 -4.33 8.56 29.42
CA VAL A 60 -4.56 7.11 29.25
C VAL A 60 -3.39 6.29 29.81
N SER A 61 -2.15 6.71 29.54
CA SER A 61 -0.95 6.04 30.06
C SER A 61 -0.87 6.10 31.58
N LEU A 62 -1.07 7.29 32.18
CA LEU A 62 -1.09 7.48 33.63
C LEU A 62 -2.16 6.61 34.29
N TYR A 63 -3.39 6.64 33.76
CA TYR A 63 -4.50 5.84 34.27
C TYR A 63 -4.19 4.33 34.24
N ASN A 64 -3.70 3.83 33.11
CA ASN A 64 -3.40 2.40 32.93
C ASN A 64 -2.21 1.94 33.80
N ARG A 65 -1.31 2.85 34.19
CA ARG A 65 -0.21 2.58 35.14
C ARG A 65 -0.64 2.72 36.61
N GLY A 66 -1.91 3.03 36.88
CA GLY A 66 -2.44 3.12 38.25
C GLY A 66 -2.32 4.49 38.91
N PHE A 67 -1.94 5.54 38.16
CA PHE A 67 -1.79 6.89 38.70
C PHE A 67 -3.06 7.72 38.48
N TYR A 68 -3.47 8.46 39.52
CA TYR A 68 -4.57 9.45 39.48
C TYR A 68 -5.87 8.91 38.85
N GLN A 69 -6.18 7.62 39.08
CA GLN A 69 -7.21 6.93 38.31
C GLN A 69 -8.60 7.54 38.48
N THR A 70 -8.95 7.97 39.69
CA THR A 70 -10.26 8.58 39.97
C THR A 70 -10.38 9.92 39.25
N GLU A 71 -9.37 10.77 39.40
CA GLU A 71 -9.32 12.12 38.84
C GLU A 71 -9.28 12.07 37.31
N LEU A 72 -8.46 11.18 36.74
CA LEU A 72 -8.36 11.00 35.31
C LEU A 72 -9.66 10.39 34.75
N MET A 73 -10.27 9.41 35.39
CA MET A 73 -11.54 8.86 34.89
C MET A 73 -12.65 9.91 34.85
N ASP A 74 -12.75 10.75 35.89
CA ASP A 74 -13.72 11.85 35.91
C ASP A 74 -13.45 12.87 34.80
N LEU A 75 -12.19 13.33 34.68
CA LEU A 75 -11.76 14.21 33.59
C LEU A 75 -12.06 13.63 32.22
N MET A 76 -11.66 12.39 31.97
CA MET A 76 -11.82 11.71 30.69
C MET A 76 -13.31 11.53 30.34
N THR A 77 -14.13 11.22 31.34
CA THR A 77 -15.57 11.04 31.17
C THR A 77 -16.26 12.35 30.81
N GLN A 78 -15.96 13.42 31.54
CA GLN A 78 -16.56 14.74 31.31
C GLN A 78 -16.10 15.36 29.99
N ALA A 79 -14.79 15.27 29.69
CA ALA A 79 -14.20 15.91 28.53
C ALA A 79 -14.47 15.17 27.22
N PHE A 80 -14.41 13.83 27.22
CA PHE A 80 -14.38 13.05 25.98
C PHE A 80 -15.60 12.13 25.80
N TYR A 81 -16.12 11.52 26.87
CA TYR A 81 -17.23 10.57 26.75
C TYR A 81 -18.61 11.23 26.72
N LEU A 82 -18.98 11.97 27.77
CA LEU A 82 -20.32 12.54 27.92
C LEU A 82 -20.78 13.42 26.75
N PRO A 83 -19.92 14.24 26.12
CA PRO A 83 -20.32 15.04 24.94
C PRO A 83 -20.80 14.18 23.76
N ASN A 84 -20.40 12.92 23.70
CA ASN A 84 -20.61 12.02 22.55
C ASN A 84 -21.50 10.81 22.88
N ALA A 85 -21.88 10.62 24.15
CA ALA A 85 -22.60 9.44 24.61
C ALA A 85 -23.98 9.30 23.95
N GLU A 86 -24.70 10.42 23.76
CA GLU A 86 -26.03 10.41 23.14
C GLU A 86 -26.01 9.93 21.68
N ASP A 87 -24.99 10.29 20.91
CA ASP A 87 -24.87 9.85 19.53
C ASP A 87 -24.51 8.36 19.43
N GLN A 88 -23.63 7.88 20.31
CA GLN A 88 -23.33 6.44 20.45
C GLN A 88 -24.57 5.65 20.86
N LYS A 89 -25.36 6.16 21.81
CA LYS A 89 -26.62 5.55 22.27
C LYS A 89 -27.67 5.48 21.16
N LYS A 90 -27.84 6.55 20.38
CA LYS A 90 -28.72 6.55 19.20
C LYS A 90 -28.24 5.56 18.14
N ARG A 91 -26.92 5.49 17.86
CA ARG A 91 -26.36 4.55 16.89
C ARG A 91 -26.61 3.11 17.33
N TYR A 92 -26.32 2.78 18.59
CA TYR A 92 -26.63 1.49 19.20
C TYR A 92 -28.10 1.10 19.02
N ALA A 93 -29.02 1.97 19.46
CA ALA A 93 -30.46 1.71 19.38
C ALA A 93 -30.94 1.50 17.93
N ARG A 94 -30.42 2.26 16.96
CA ARG A 94 -30.73 2.07 15.53
C ARG A 94 -30.24 0.73 15.01
N ASN A 95 -29.04 0.31 15.38
CA ASN A 95 -28.48 -0.98 14.97
C ASN A 95 -29.26 -2.15 15.57
N CYS A 96 -29.54 -2.13 16.87
CA CYS A 96 -30.37 -3.14 17.52
C CYS A 96 -31.76 -3.24 16.86
N ALA A 97 -32.41 -2.11 16.60
CA ALA A 97 -33.72 -2.10 15.94
C ALA A 97 -33.69 -2.64 14.50
N ALA A 98 -32.59 -2.48 13.78
CA ALA A 98 -32.41 -3.03 12.44
C ALA A 98 -32.13 -4.53 12.49
N LEU A 99 -31.23 -4.96 13.38
CA LEU A 99 -30.85 -6.36 13.59
C LEU A 99 -32.01 -7.21 14.13
N ALA A 100 -32.82 -6.68 15.05
CA ALA A 100 -34.01 -7.38 15.57
C ALA A 100 -35.06 -7.72 14.49
N LYS A 101 -35.01 -7.06 13.33
CA LYS A 101 -35.88 -7.34 12.18
C LYS A 101 -35.17 -8.13 11.07
N TYR A 102 -33.89 -8.42 11.26
CA TYR A 102 -33.06 -9.02 10.24
C TYR A 102 -33.18 -10.55 10.28
N PRO A 103 -33.51 -11.23 9.16
CA PRO A 103 -33.87 -12.63 9.17
C PRO A 103 -32.73 -13.61 9.48
N TYR A 104 -31.48 -13.13 9.44
CA TYR A 104 -30.28 -13.96 9.60
C TYR A 104 -29.43 -13.53 10.79
N LEU A 105 -30.08 -12.95 11.80
CA LEU A 105 -29.60 -12.93 13.17
C LEU A 105 -30.61 -13.73 13.99
N PHE A 106 -30.16 -14.73 14.74
CA PHE A 106 -31.06 -15.64 15.47
C PHE A 106 -31.23 -15.28 16.94
N ARG A 107 -30.31 -14.46 17.48
CA ARG A 107 -30.31 -14.00 18.85
C ARG A 107 -30.96 -12.62 18.97
N GLU A 108 -31.81 -12.43 19.99
CA GLU A 108 -32.66 -11.23 20.12
C GLU A 108 -32.50 -10.47 21.47
N ASP A 109 -31.80 -11.04 22.44
CA ASP A 109 -31.62 -10.51 23.80
C ASP A 109 -30.53 -9.43 23.88
N PHE A 110 -30.75 -8.30 23.20
CA PHE A 110 -29.82 -7.15 23.26
C PHE A 110 -29.76 -6.53 24.66
N PRO A 111 -28.56 -6.30 25.24
CA PRO A 111 -28.42 -5.61 26.52
C PRO A 111 -28.77 -4.12 26.41
N ASP A 112 -29.10 -3.50 27.54
CA ASP A 112 -29.25 -2.05 27.61
C ASP A 112 -27.91 -1.34 27.38
N PHE A 113 -27.94 -0.13 26.82
CA PHE A 113 -26.74 0.66 26.50
C PHE A 113 -25.82 0.84 27.72
N GLU A 114 -26.39 1.10 28.91
CA GLU A 114 -25.62 1.32 30.13
C GLU A 114 -24.93 0.03 30.63
N ALA A 115 -25.48 -1.13 30.27
CA ALA A 115 -24.96 -2.45 30.62
C ALA A 115 -23.87 -2.94 29.66
N LEU A 116 -23.57 -2.21 28.58
CA LEU A 116 -22.53 -2.59 27.63
C LEU A 116 -21.15 -2.68 28.32
N PRO A 117 -20.35 -3.72 28.04
CA PRO A 117 -19.08 -3.96 28.73
C PRO A 117 -17.96 -2.98 28.33
N VAL A 118 -18.11 -2.28 27.20
CA VAL A 118 -17.11 -1.35 26.66
C VAL A 118 -17.74 0.03 26.43
N GLN A 119 -17.04 1.08 26.85
CA GLN A 119 -17.34 2.46 26.48
C GLN A 119 -16.30 2.95 25.48
N PHE A 120 -16.72 3.55 24.37
CA PHE A 120 -15.78 4.15 23.42
C PHE A 120 -15.67 5.64 23.65
N PHE A 121 -14.47 6.09 24.03
CA PHE A 121 -14.17 7.50 24.21
C PHE A 121 -13.59 8.03 22.90
N PRO A 122 -14.22 9.00 22.23
CA PRO A 122 -13.65 9.60 21.02
C PRO A 122 -12.27 10.20 21.28
N PHE A 123 -11.31 9.84 20.44
CA PHE A 123 -9.95 10.37 20.49
C PHE A 123 -9.73 11.48 19.45
N ASN A 124 -10.42 11.40 18.32
CA ASN A 124 -10.50 12.39 17.25
C ASN A 124 -11.76 12.11 16.40
N ASP A 125 -11.89 12.79 15.26
CA ASP A 125 -13.03 12.60 14.35
C ASP A 125 -13.10 11.20 13.72
N GLU A 126 -12.02 10.42 13.80
CA GLU A 126 -11.88 9.14 13.09
C GLU A 126 -11.97 7.91 14.01
N GLY A 127 -11.57 8.04 15.28
CA GLY A 127 -11.36 6.88 16.14
C GLY A 127 -11.53 7.15 17.63
N TYR A 128 -11.41 6.05 18.38
CA TYR A 128 -11.81 5.95 19.77
C TYR A 128 -10.73 5.26 20.61
N ILE A 129 -10.70 5.55 21.90
CA ILE A 129 -10.04 4.73 22.92
C ILE A 129 -11.15 3.93 23.65
N PRO A 130 -11.18 2.59 23.54
CA PRO A 130 -12.13 1.78 24.29
C PRO A 130 -11.75 1.73 25.78
N PHE A 131 -12.74 1.78 26.66
CA PHE A 131 -12.60 1.53 28.08
C PHE A 131 -13.34 0.24 28.44
N PHE A 132 -12.60 -0.76 28.90
CA PHE A 132 -13.12 -2.06 29.32
C PHE A 132 -13.54 -1.99 30.78
N LYS A 133 -14.86 -1.94 31.04
CA LYS A 133 -15.39 -1.67 32.39
C LYS A 133 -14.95 -2.71 33.42
N ALA A 134 -14.97 -3.99 33.05
CA ALA A 134 -14.59 -5.09 33.94
C ALA A 134 -13.10 -5.10 34.30
N GLU A 135 -12.25 -4.61 33.40
CA GLU A 135 -10.80 -4.57 33.59
C GLU A 135 -10.32 -3.26 34.22
N HIS A 136 -11.19 -2.25 34.33
CA HIS A 136 -10.82 -0.89 34.69
C HIS A 136 -9.61 -0.38 33.90
N ARG A 137 -9.68 -0.52 32.56
CA ARG A 137 -8.53 -0.28 31.68
C ARG A 137 -8.93 0.35 30.34
N PHE A 138 -8.15 1.31 29.88
CA PHE A 138 -8.22 1.82 28.51
C PHE A 138 -7.43 0.92 27.54
N GLY A 139 -8.01 0.63 26.39
CA GLY A 139 -7.37 -0.10 25.30
C GLY A 139 -6.57 0.78 24.35
N ALA A 140 -6.11 0.16 23.24
CA ALA A 140 -5.43 0.87 22.17
C ALA A 140 -6.41 1.70 21.34
N TYR A 141 -5.90 2.72 20.64
CA TYR A 141 -6.67 3.48 19.67
C TYR A 141 -7.25 2.58 18.58
N VAL A 142 -8.52 2.78 18.26
CA VAL A 142 -9.25 2.07 17.21
C VAL A 142 -9.86 3.07 16.24
N ASN A 143 -9.50 2.97 14.96
CA ASN A 143 -10.22 3.57 13.85
C ASN A 143 -10.98 2.47 13.11
N PHE A 144 -12.31 2.49 13.21
CA PHE A 144 -13.18 1.49 12.58
C PHE A 144 -13.17 1.54 11.05
N ASN A 145 -12.72 2.66 10.48
CA ASN A 145 -12.63 2.91 9.04
C ASN A 145 -11.18 2.91 8.54
N ASP A 146 -10.21 2.41 9.33
CA ASP A 146 -8.83 2.26 8.87
C ASP A 146 -8.81 1.39 7.61
N PRO A 147 -8.32 1.89 6.46
CA PRO A 147 -8.45 1.18 5.19
C PRO A 147 -7.38 0.10 5.06
N VAL A 148 -7.44 -0.89 5.96
CA VAL A 148 -6.52 -2.03 6.06
C VAL A 148 -7.33 -3.32 6.15
N ILE A 149 -7.03 -4.27 5.28
CA ILE A 149 -7.55 -5.64 5.33
C ILE A 149 -6.43 -6.55 5.84
N ASP A 150 -6.42 -6.81 7.14
CA ASP A 150 -5.37 -7.57 7.83
C ASP A 150 -5.69 -9.07 7.97
N ARG A 151 -6.66 -9.57 7.20
CA ARG A 151 -7.20 -10.93 7.28
C ARG A 151 -7.31 -11.56 5.90
N TYR A 152 -7.13 -12.88 5.87
CA TYR A 152 -7.24 -13.69 4.66
C TYR A 152 -8.66 -14.28 4.51
N PHE A 153 -9.63 -13.42 4.22
CA PHE A 153 -11.04 -13.79 4.09
C PHE A 153 -11.32 -14.72 2.91
N PHE A 154 -10.62 -14.54 1.80
CA PHE A 154 -10.89 -15.22 0.53
C PHE A 154 -9.90 -16.35 0.23
N ARG A 155 -9.33 -16.95 1.29
CA ARG A 155 -8.41 -18.09 1.21
C ARG A 155 -9.01 -19.29 0.49
N ASP A 156 -10.25 -19.64 0.85
CA ASP A 156 -10.98 -20.78 0.33
C ASP A 156 -12.37 -20.32 -0.09
N LEU A 157 -12.72 -20.59 -1.35
CA LEU A 157 -13.99 -20.22 -1.95
C LEU A 157 -14.86 -21.44 -2.31
N ASP A 158 -14.50 -22.65 -1.86
CA ASP A 158 -15.36 -23.82 -1.99
C ASP A 158 -16.61 -23.66 -1.12
N LYS A 159 -16.41 -23.14 0.09
CA LYS A 159 -17.47 -22.81 1.06
C LYS A 159 -17.73 -21.29 1.10
N PRO A 160 -18.91 -20.88 1.62
CA PRO A 160 -19.23 -19.47 1.82
C PRO A 160 -18.22 -18.81 2.76
N VAL A 161 -18.02 -17.50 2.64
CA VAL A 161 -17.01 -16.81 3.46
C VAL A 161 -17.44 -16.82 4.93
N LEU A 162 -16.56 -17.33 5.80
CA LEU A 162 -16.71 -17.29 7.25
C LEU A 162 -15.64 -16.37 7.85
N ALA A 163 -16.08 -15.34 8.56
CA ALA A 163 -15.22 -14.39 9.24
C ALA A 163 -15.57 -14.31 10.72
N ARG A 164 -14.56 -14.43 11.58
CA ARG A 164 -14.72 -14.45 13.04
C ARG A 164 -14.36 -13.09 13.66
N ASP A 165 -15.19 -12.56 14.55
CA ASP A 165 -14.91 -11.35 15.35
C ASP A 165 -14.42 -10.16 14.50
N VAL A 166 -15.17 -9.81 13.44
CA VAL A 166 -14.88 -8.65 12.57
C VAL A 166 -15.57 -7.42 13.11
N PHE A 167 -14.79 -6.51 13.68
CA PHE A 167 -15.27 -5.25 14.25
C PHE A 167 -14.85 -4.02 13.46
N SER A 168 -14.15 -4.17 12.33
CA SER A 168 -13.82 -3.05 11.44
C SER A 168 -15.00 -2.76 10.51
N GLN A 169 -15.49 -1.51 10.51
CA GLN A 169 -16.50 -1.05 9.57
C GLN A 169 -15.99 -1.22 8.12
N TYR A 170 -14.73 -0.85 7.88
CA TYR A 170 -14.10 -0.99 6.56
C TYR A 170 -14.09 -2.43 6.06
N GLN A 171 -13.77 -3.40 6.94
CA GLN A 171 -13.74 -4.83 6.58
C GLN A 171 -15.14 -5.43 6.39
N LEU A 172 -16.13 -5.01 7.19
CA LEU A 172 -17.53 -5.43 7.01
C LEU A 172 -18.07 -4.96 5.65
N GLU A 173 -17.77 -3.72 5.28
CA GLU A 173 -18.09 -3.18 3.96
C GLU A 173 -17.31 -3.89 2.86
N TYR A 174 -16.02 -4.19 3.08
CA TYR A 174 -15.19 -4.93 2.12
C TYR A 174 -15.81 -6.30 1.78
N LEU A 175 -16.23 -7.06 2.79
CA LEU A 175 -16.92 -8.34 2.58
C LEU A 175 -18.25 -8.12 1.83
N ASN A 176 -19.05 -7.13 2.26
CA ASN A 176 -20.33 -6.83 1.63
C ASN A 176 -20.19 -6.34 0.18
N ASP A 177 -19.13 -5.65 -0.18
CA ASP A 177 -18.95 -5.10 -1.52
C ASP A 177 -18.31 -6.14 -2.47
N ASN A 178 -17.59 -7.13 -1.94
CA ASN A 178 -16.80 -8.07 -2.75
C ASN A 178 -17.32 -9.50 -2.81
N VAL A 179 -18.04 -10.00 -1.81
CA VAL A 179 -18.74 -11.29 -1.96
C VAL A 179 -19.91 -11.08 -2.93
N ARG A 180 -20.15 -12.00 -3.84
CA ARG A 180 -21.23 -11.86 -4.84
C ARG A 180 -22.55 -12.35 -4.25
N LYS A 181 -23.68 -11.86 -4.77
CA LYS A 181 -24.99 -12.33 -4.29
C LYS A 181 -25.18 -13.80 -4.64
N SER A 182 -25.85 -14.55 -3.77
CA SER A 182 -26.19 -15.96 -3.99
C SER A 182 -26.91 -16.16 -5.33
N GLU A 183 -27.83 -15.25 -5.70
CA GLU A 183 -28.55 -15.29 -6.99
C GLU A 183 -27.67 -14.99 -8.20
N TRP A 184 -26.48 -14.41 -8.01
CA TRP A 184 -25.56 -14.10 -9.11
C TRP A 184 -24.57 -15.23 -9.37
N VAL A 185 -24.32 -16.07 -8.37
CA VAL A 185 -23.43 -17.24 -8.49
C VAL A 185 -24.21 -18.55 -8.66
N GLY A 186 -25.54 -18.53 -8.53
CA GLY A 186 -26.39 -19.72 -8.67
C GLY A 186 -26.19 -20.75 -7.57
N ARG A 187 -25.76 -20.31 -6.38
CA ARG A 187 -25.54 -21.15 -5.19
C ARG A 187 -25.57 -20.28 -3.94
N GLU A 188 -25.76 -20.90 -2.78
CA GLU A 188 -25.67 -20.22 -1.49
C GLU A 188 -24.28 -19.57 -1.36
N ASN A 189 -24.24 -18.27 -1.02
CA ASN A 189 -23.02 -17.47 -0.97
C ASN A 189 -23.12 -16.31 0.04
N HIS A 190 -23.80 -16.53 1.16
CA HIS A 190 -23.85 -15.57 2.24
C HIS A 190 -22.48 -15.38 2.91
N ILE A 191 -22.34 -14.25 3.60
CA ILE A 191 -21.16 -13.93 4.41
C ILE A 191 -21.50 -14.28 5.86
N TYR A 192 -20.84 -15.29 6.41
CA TYR A 192 -21.01 -15.70 7.78
C TYR A 192 -20.09 -14.90 8.69
N LEU A 193 -20.69 -14.14 9.60
CA LEU A 193 -20.01 -13.38 10.63
C LEU A 193 -20.21 -14.09 11.97
N HIS A 194 -19.16 -14.79 12.42
CA HIS A 194 -19.16 -15.46 13.72
C HIS A 194 -18.61 -14.52 14.79
N TYR A 195 -19.39 -14.26 15.84
CA TYR A 195 -18.92 -13.49 16.99
C TYR A 195 -18.90 -14.38 18.22
N THR A 196 -17.77 -14.43 18.89
CA THR A 196 -17.55 -15.36 20.01
C THR A 196 -18.11 -14.91 21.34
N ASP A 197 -18.52 -13.64 21.45
CA ASP A 197 -19.13 -13.08 22.64
C ASP A 197 -20.24 -12.09 22.25
N TRP A 198 -21.48 -12.40 22.63
CA TRP A 198 -22.64 -11.57 22.30
C TRP A 198 -22.54 -10.16 22.88
N THR A 199 -22.12 -10.04 24.14
CA THR A 199 -22.10 -8.75 24.84
C THR A 199 -21.06 -7.79 24.24
N THR A 200 -19.93 -8.33 23.81
CA THR A 200 -18.88 -7.65 23.09
C THR A 200 -19.39 -7.24 21.71
N PHE A 201 -20.02 -8.15 20.95
CA PHE A 201 -20.67 -7.78 19.69
C PHE A 201 -21.61 -6.59 19.84
N CYS A 202 -22.51 -6.64 20.83
CA CYS A 202 -23.42 -5.53 21.12
C CYS A 202 -22.66 -4.25 21.48
N ALA A 203 -21.57 -4.31 22.24
CA ALA A 203 -20.78 -3.14 22.60
C ALA A 203 -20.24 -2.39 21.38
N TYR A 204 -19.83 -3.09 20.32
CA TYR A 204 -19.32 -2.45 19.11
C TYR A 204 -20.42 -1.82 18.23
N LEU A 205 -21.69 -2.20 18.43
CA LEU A 205 -22.82 -1.58 17.71
C LEU A 205 -23.01 -0.09 18.05
N GLN A 206 -22.38 0.42 19.11
CA GLN A 206 -22.40 1.86 19.42
C GLN A 206 -21.48 2.68 18.49
N CYS A 207 -20.57 2.02 17.76
CA CYS A 207 -19.62 2.66 16.85
C CYS A 207 -19.86 2.31 15.38
N LEU A 208 -20.34 1.10 15.08
CA LEU A 208 -20.56 0.59 13.72
C LEU A 208 -21.86 1.08 13.07
N GLU A 209 -21.93 1.10 11.74
CA GLU A 209 -23.13 1.42 10.97
C GLU A 209 -23.55 0.20 10.14
N LEU A 210 -24.40 -0.66 10.72
CA LEU A 210 -24.78 -1.92 10.09
C LEU A 210 -25.95 -1.80 9.12
N ARG A 211 -26.84 -0.82 9.33
CA ARG A 211 -28.08 -0.70 8.54
C ARG A 211 -27.87 -0.74 7.01
N PRO A 212 -26.87 -0.07 6.42
CA PRO A 212 -26.59 -0.18 4.99
C PRO A 212 -26.24 -1.61 4.55
N LEU A 213 -25.48 -2.34 5.37
CA LEU A 213 -25.00 -3.69 5.10
C LEU A 213 -26.12 -4.75 5.14
N LEU A 214 -27.17 -4.49 5.92
CA LEU A 214 -28.30 -5.42 6.05
C LEU A 214 -29.26 -5.38 4.85
N SER A 215 -29.17 -4.35 4.00
CA SER A 215 -30.15 -4.12 2.93
C SER A 215 -30.20 -5.22 1.88
N GLU A 216 -29.05 -5.80 1.54
CA GLU A 216 -28.94 -6.87 0.53
C GLU A 216 -29.13 -8.27 1.12
N LYS A 217 -29.34 -8.38 2.43
CA LYS A 217 -29.50 -9.65 3.16
C LYS A 217 -28.37 -10.66 2.94
N LYS A 218 -27.15 -10.17 2.73
CA LYS A 218 -25.98 -11.03 2.48
C LYS A 218 -25.35 -11.59 3.74
N LEU A 219 -25.42 -10.87 4.86
CA LEU A 219 -24.77 -11.24 6.11
C LEU A 219 -25.60 -12.30 6.86
N VAL A 220 -24.94 -13.29 7.44
CA VAL A 220 -25.50 -14.23 8.41
C VAL A 220 -24.70 -14.09 9.70
N PHE A 221 -25.37 -13.77 10.79
CA PHE A 221 -24.75 -13.58 12.10
C PHE A 221 -24.86 -14.88 12.89
N LEU A 222 -23.72 -15.42 13.32
CA LEU A 222 -23.64 -16.60 14.16
C LEU A 222 -23.02 -16.19 15.50
N MET A 223 -23.78 -16.27 16.57
CA MET A 223 -23.33 -15.91 17.92
C MET A 223 -22.86 -17.14 18.69
N GLU A 224 -21.65 -17.08 19.26
CA GLU A 224 -21.12 -18.07 20.19
C GLU A 224 -21.17 -19.50 19.61
N GLY A 225 -21.99 -20.39 20.16
CA GLY A 225 -22.15 -21.78 19.70
C GLY A 225 -22.87 -21.93 18.35
N GLU A 226 -23.50 -20.87 17.83
CA GLU A 226 -24.24 -20.95 16.56
C GLU A 226 -23.34 -21.24 15.34
N ILE A 227 -22.01 -21.15 15.48
CA ILE A 227 -21.05 -21.57 14.45
C ILE A 227 -21.26 -23.01 13.96
N GLU A 228 -21.80 -23.90 14.79
CA GLU A 228 -22.12 -25.29 14.42
C GLU A 228 -23.13 -25.38 13.26
N GLN A 229 -23.86 -24.31 12.98
CA GLN A 229 -24.81 -24.23 11.87
C GLN A 229 -24.15 -23.90 10.53
N TYR A 230 -22.84 -23.62 10.49
CA TYR A 230 -22.14 -23.24 9.26
C TYR A 230 -21.67 -24.46 8.44
N PRO A 231 -21.88 -24.45 7.10
CA PRO A 231 -22.78 -23.57 6.36
C PRO A 231 -24.25 -24.01 6.53
N ILE A 232 -25.17 -23.05 6.52
CA ILE A 232 -26.61 -23.33 6.65
C ILE A 232 -27.13 -23.80 5.30
N ASP A 233 -27.91 -24.88 5.29
CA ASP A 233 -28.73 -25.24 4.13
C ASP A 233 -29.92 -24.29 4.01
N PHE A 234 -29.78 -23.27 3.15
CA PHE A 234 -30.82 -22.26 2.92
C PHE A 234 -32.09 -22.80 2.28
N HIS A 235 -31.98 -23.86 1.48
CA HIS A 235 -33.14 -24.50 0.88
C HIS A 235 -33.94 -25.23 1.95
N ALA A 236 -33.28 -26.05 2.77
CA ALA A 236 -33.94 -26.78 3.85
C ALA A 236 -34.50 -25.84 4.93
N ARG A 237 -33.76 -24.81 5.33
CA ARG A 237 -34.13 -23.94 6.46
C ARG A 237 -35.11 -22.83 6.08
N PHE A 238 -34.93 -22.21 4.92
CA PHE A 238 -35.67 -21.01 4.52
C PHE A 238 -36.52 -21.23 3.26
N GLY A 239 -36.46 -22.40 2.63
CA GLY A 239 -37.14 -22.67 1.37
C GLY A 239 -36.55 -21.91 0.18
N ILE A 240 -35.29 -21.45 0.28
CA ILE A 240 -34.64 -20.66 -0.76
C ILE A 240 -33.64 -21.55 -1.50
N ASP A 241 -34.02 -21.98 -2.70
CA ASP A 241 -33.10 -22.66 -3.62
C ASP A 241 -32.36 -21.63 -4.49
N TYR A 242 -31.06 -21.48 -4.30
CA TYR A 242 -30.24 -20.59 -5.15
C TYR A 242 -29.78 -21.26 -6.46
N ALA A 243 -29.83 -22.59 -6.57
CA ALA A 243 -29.41 -23.31 -7.77
C ALA A 243 -30.32 -23.05 -8.97
N GLN A 244 -31.53 -22.51 -8.75
CA GLN A 244 -32.44 -22.09 -9.80
C GLN A 244 -31.95 -20.85 -10.59
N TYR A 245 -31.03 -20.07 -10.03
CA TYR A 245 -30.56 -18.84 -10.67
C TYR A 245 -29.36 -19.12 -11.58
N PRO A 246 -29.34 -18.59 -12.82
CA PRO A 246 -28.18 -18.73 -13.69
C PRO A 246 -27.02 -17.89 -13.19
N VAL A 247 -25.79 -18.39 -13.40
CA VAL A 247 -24.57 -17.63 -13.13
C VAL A 247 -24.58 -16.34 -13.96
N ARG A 248 -24.51 -15.21 -13.25
CA ARG A 248 -24.48 -13.88 -13.84
C ARG A 248 -23.02 -13.52 -14.18
N PRO A 249 -22.72 -13.01 -15.38
CA PRO A 249 -21.38 -12.50 -15.68
C PRO A 249 -21.02 -11.26 -14.83
N ILE A 250 -19.73 -11.09 -14.54
CA ILE A 250 -19.20 -9.97 -13.77
C ILE A 250 -19.56 -8.61 -14.41
N GLY A 251 -20.10 -7.72 -13.59
CA GLY A 251 -20.44 -6.35 -13.94
C GLY A 251 -19.42 -5.31 -13.48
N ILE A 252 -19.48 -4.13 -14.11
CA ILE A 252 -18.58 -3.00 -13.83
C ILE A 252 -18.66 -2.56 -12.36
N GLY A 253 -19.88 -2.53 -11.80
CA GLY A 253 -20.11 -2.14 -10.42
C GLY A 253 -19.64 -3.15 -9.38
N GLU A 254 -19.38 -4.41 -9.75
CA GLU A 254 -18.87 -5.44 -8.83
C GLU A 254 -17.36 -5.28 -8.57
N VAL A 255 -16.62 -4.66 -9.50
CA VAL A 255 -15.17 -4.47 -9.35
C VAL A 255 -14.90 -3.22 -8.51
N THR A 256 -14.76 -3.43 -7.20
CA THR A 256 -14.53 -2.37 -6.21
C THR A 256 -13.11 -2.38 -5.63
N ARG A 257 -12.38 -3.49 -5.82
CA ARG A 257 -10.99 -3.69 -5.40
C ARG A 257 -10.00 -3.38 -6.50
N MET A 258 -8.89 -2.78 -6.11
CA MET A 258 -7.68 -2.66 -6.91
C MET A 258 -6.51 -3.29 -6.15
N ILE A 259 -5.74 -4.09 -6.86
CA ILE A 259 -4.39 -4.47 -6.45
C ILE A 259 -3.44 -3.62 -7.27
N TRP A 260 -2.81 -2.66 -6.61
CA TRP A 260 -1.80 -1.83 -7.23
C TRP A 260 -0.44 -2.51 -7.14
N HIS A 261 0.01 -3.00 -8.29
CA HIS A 261 1.36 -3.54 -8.45
C HIS A 261 2.27 -2.37 -8.83
N THR A 262 3.14 -1.96 -7.91
CA THR A 262 3.92 -0.73 -8.10
C THR A 262 5.11 -0.95 -9.03
N GLN A 263 5.70 0.15 -9.48
CA GLN A 263 7.03 0.17 -10.09
C GLN A 263 7.95 0.87 -9.10
N LEU A 264 8.90 0.16 -8.50
CA LEU A 264 9.93 0.77 -7.64
C LEU A 264 10.94 1.55 -8.49
N ALA A 265 11.47 0.86 -9.50
CA ALA A 265 12.34 1.35 -10.57
C ALA A 265 12.42 0.27 -11.67
N ALA A 266 13.10 0.56 -12.79
CA ALA A 266 13.31 -0.44 -13.85
C ALA A 266 14.01 -1.71 -13.34
N HIS A 267 13.73 -2.87 -13.96
CA HIS A 267 14.39 -4.16 -13.69
C HIS A 267 14.35 -4.66 -12.23
N ASN A 268 13.25 -4.44 -11.52
CA ASN A 268 12.97 -5.00 -10.18
C ASN A 268 12.11 -6.27 -10.20
N GLY A 269 11.86 -6.84 -11.38
CA GLY A 269 11.04 -8.05 -11.52
C GLY A 269 9.55 -7.81 -11.69
N GLY A 270 9.10 -6.57 -11.95
CA GLY A 270 7.69 -6.25 -12.17
C GLY A 270 7.01 -7.18 -13.19
N ASP A 271 7.58 -7.33 -14.39
CA ASP A 271 6.99 -8.19 -15.41
C ASP A 271 6.83 -9.65 -14.95
N PHE A 272 7.78 -10.17 -14.17
CA PHE A 272 7.66 -11.51 -13.58
C PHE A 272 6.44 -11.61 -12.67
N PHE A 273 6.19 -10.63 -11.79
CA PHE A 273 4.99 -10.64 -10.95
C PHE A 273 3.70 -10.47 -11.78
N ASN A 274 3.70 -9.66 -12.85
CA ASN A 274 2.55 -9.62 -13.77
C ASN A 274 2.26 -11.00 -14.36
N GLU A 275 3.30 -11.71 -14.80
CA GLU A 275 3.18 -13.03 -15.41
C GLU A 275 2.61 -14.08 -14.45
N ILE A 276 2.89 -13.98 -13.14
CA ILE A 276 2.34 -14.87 -12.10
C ILE A 276 0.85 -14.62 -11.87
N PHE A 277 0.42 -13.36 -11.88
CA PHE A 277 -0.97 -13.00 -11.65
C PHE A 277 -1.81 -12.97 -12.93
N TYR A 278 -1.18 -13.11 -14.09
CA TYR A 278 -1.87 -13.22 -15.37
C TYR A 278 -2.75 -14.46 -15.39
N GLY A 279 -4.00 -14.32 -15.81
CA GLY A 279 -4.93 -15.43 -15.91
C GLY A 279 -5.50 -15.93 -14.58
N HIS A 280 -5.23 -15.27 -13.45
CA HIS A 280 -5.82 -15.65 -12.17
C HIS A 280 -7.37 -15.56 -12.22
N PRO A 281 -8.12 -16.56 -11.73
CA PRO A 281 -9.58 -16.64 -11.92
C PRO A 281 -10.38 -15.53 -11.22
N ASN A 282 -9.75 -14.82 -10.27
CA ASN A 282 -10.36 -13.70 -9.55
C ASN A 282 -9.63 -12.37 -9.77
N LEU A 283 -8.83 -12.23 -10.83
CA LEU A 283 -8.20 -10.98 -11.20
C LEU A 283 -8.53 -10.56 -12.63
N LEU A 284 -8.79 -9.27 -12.79
CA LEU A 284 -8.63 -8.60 -14.08
C LEU A 284 -7.18 -8.13 -14.17
N SER A 285 -6.30 -9.03 -14.62
CA SER A 285 -4.86 -8.77 -14.75
C SER A 285 -4.45 -8.57 -16.20
N TYR A 286 -3.47 -7.71 -16.41
CA TYR A 286 -2.85 -7.50 -17.71
C TYR A 286 -1.36 -7.19 -17.55
N GLU A 287 -0.62 -7.28 -18.65
CA GLU A 287 0.78 -6.87 -18.74
C GLU A 287 0.92 -5.36 -18.43
N SER A 288 2.15 -4.91 -18.14
CA SER A 288 2.50 -3.49 -17.95
C SER A 288 1.93 -2.60 -19.06
N ILE A 289 1.15 -1.57 -18.71
CA ILE A 289 0.62 -0.58 -19.66
C ILE A 289 1.15 0.80 -19.30
N MET A 290 1.72 1.53 -20.27
CA MET A 290 2.11 2.92 -20.08
C MET A 290 0.94 3.76 -19.54
N PHE A 291 1.21 4.53 -18.49
CA PHE A 291 0.17 5.25 -17.76
C PHE A 291 -0.56 6.29 -18.63
N ASP A 292 0.16 6.97 -19.52
CA ASP A 292 -0.42 7.94 -20.44
C ASP A 292 -1.33 7.26 -21.49
N ASN A 293 -0.94 6.07 -21.97
CA ASN A 293 -1.74 5.29 -22.92
C ASN A 293 -3.07 4.85 -22.30
N ILE A 294 -3.07 4.38 -21.05
CA ILE A 294 -4.31 3.99 -20.38
C ILE A 294 -5.18 5.21 -20.05
N GLN A 295 -4.59 6.35 -19.69
CA GLN A 295 -5.34 7.60 -19.51
C GLN A 295 -6.02 8.03 -20.82
N LYS A 296 -5.31 7.98 -21.95
CA LYS A 296 -5.85 8.27 -23.29
C LYS A 296 -7.00 7.31 -23.63
N ALA A 297 -6.80 6.01 -23.46
CA ALA A 297 -7.82 4.99 -23.74
C ALA A 297 -9.10 5.21 -22.90
N VAL A 298 -8.95 5.49 -21.60
CA VAL A 298 -10.10 5.78 -20.73
C VAL A 298 -10.82 7.06 -21.16
N ALA A 299 -10.07 8.12 -21.50
CA ALA A 299 -10.65 9.38 -21.97
C ALA A 299 -11.43 9.21 -23.29
N GLU A 300 -10.91 8.42 -24.24
CA GLU A 300 -11.56 8.12 -25.51
C GLU A 300 -12.89 7.39 -25.33
N VAL A 301 -12.91 6.33 -24.50
CA VAL A 301 -14.14 5.61 -24.17
C VAL A 301 -15.11 6.52 -23.45
N LYS A 302 -14.63 7.27 -22.46
CA LYS A 302 -15.44 8.23 -21.69
C LYS A 302 -16.02 9.34 -22.57
N ALA A 303 -15.44 9.68 -23.71
CA ALA A 303 -16.05 10.65 -24.62
C ALA A 303 -17.21 10.03 -25.44
N ASN A 304 -17.13 8.73 -25.77
CA ASN A 304 -17.93 8.16 -26.86
C ASN A 304 -18.69 6.86 -26.53
N TRP A 305 -18.63 6.32 -25.31
CA TRP A 305 -19.09 4.95 -24.97
C TRP A 305 -20.52 4.58 -25.42
N ARG A 306 -21.40 5.57 -25.60
CA ARG A 306 -22.77 5.38 -26.10
C ARG A 306 -22.85 5.01 -27.59
N ARG A 307 -21.80 5.30 -28.36
CA ARG A 307 -21.72 5.16 -29.82
C ARG A 307 -20.59 4.25 -30.30
N VAL A 308 -19.73 3.80 -29.39
CA VAL A 308 -18.60 2.92 -29.71
C VAL A 308 -19.10 1.50 -29.93
N ASP A 309 -18.84 0.92 -31.10
CA ASP A 309 -19.37 -0.40 -31.47
C ASP A 309 -18.52 -1.58 -31.01
N TRP A 310 -17.22 -1.38 -30.78
CA TRP A 310 -16.36 -2.44 -30.26
C TRP A 310 -16.69 -2.81 -28.81
N LEU A 311 -17.20 -1.86 -28.01
CA LEU A 311 -17.59 -2.13 -26.62
C LEU A 311 -18.85 -2.99 -26.59
N THR A 312 -18.79 -4.12 -25.90
CA THR A 312 -19.90 -5.08 -25.85
C THR A 312 -21.22 -4.43 -25.42
N PRO A 313 -22.37 -4.78 -26.03
CA PRO A 313 -23.67 -4.21 -25.68
C PRO A 313 -24.06 -4.36 -24.20
N ARG A 314 -23.51 -5.37 -23.51
CA ARG A 314 -23.68 -5.56 -22.07
C ARG A 314 -23.03 -4.43 -21.28
N LEU A 315 -21.76 -4.14 -21.53
CA LEU A 315 -21.00 -3.11 -20.80
C LEU A 315 -21.50 -1.70 -21.13
N ARG A 316 -21.83 -1.42 -22.41
CA ARG A 316 -22.50 -0.17 -22.81
C ARG A 316 -23.77 0.13 -22.03
N ARG A 317 -24.63 -0.89 -21.85
CA ARG A 317 -25.87 -0.76 -21.07
C ARG A 317 -25.60 -0.56 -19.57
N GLN A 318 -24.59 -1.22 -19.01
CA GLN A 318 -24.20 -1.01 -17.61
C GLN A 318 -23.70 0.42 -17.37
N LEU A 319 -22.77 0.91 -18.19
CA LEU A 319 -22.28 2.29 -18.10
C LEU A 319 -23.42 3.31 -18.22
N SER A 320 -24.40 3.06 -19.09
CA SER A 320 -25.56 3.95 -19.27
C SER A 320 -26.54 3.94 -18.10
N ARG A 321 -26.51 2.91 -17.24
CA ARG A 321 -27.33 2.82 -16.02
C ARG A 321 -26.65 3.46 -14.81
N ILE A 322 -25.33 3.63 -14.84
CA ILE A 322 -24.59 4.37 -13.82
C ILE A 322 -24.93 5.85 -14.00
N LYS A 323 -25.49 6.48 -12.96
CA LYS A 323 -25.97 7.88 -13.03
C LYS A 323 -24.85 8.85 -13.43
N ARG A 324 -23.63 8.62 -12.93
CA ARG A 324 -22.42 9.40 -13.21
C ARG A 324 -21.23 8.44 -13.29
N PRO A 325 -20.97 7.80 -14.45
CA PRO A 325 -19.85 6.89 -14.58
C PRO A 325 -18.54 7.65 -14.39
N THR A 326 -17.65 7.07 -13.59
CA THR A 326 -16.34 7.58 -13.23
C THR A 326 -15.25 6.98 -14.11
N ASP A 327 -14.04 7.56 -14.09
CA ASP A 327 -12.89 7.02 -14.82
C ASP A 327 -12.57 5.57 -14.40
N LYS A 328 -12.80 5.22 -13.14
CA LYS A 328 -12.79 3.84 -12.62
C LYS A 328 -13.75 2.92 -13.38
N ASP A 329 -14.99 3.36 -13.62
CA ASP A 329 -16.00 2.55 -14.31
C ASP A 329 -15.63 2.31 -15.78
N PHE A 330 -15.02 3.29 -16.44
CA PHE A 330 -14.51 3.15 -17.81
C PHE A 330 -13.26 2.27 -17.89
N LEU A 331 -12.35 2.39 -16.91
CA LEU A 331 -11.18 1.51 -16.80
C LEU A 331 -11.61 0.05 -16.63
N VAL A 332 -12.53 -0.22 -15.70
CA VAL A 332 -13.07 -1.58 -15.51
C VAL A 332 -13.80 -2.08 -16.75
N ALA A 333 -14.56 -1.21 -17.45
CA ALA A 333 -15.22 -1.59 -18.69
C ALA A 333 -14.21 -2.02 -19.77
N LEU A 334 -13.09 -1.31 -19.93
CA LEU A 334 -12.02 -1.67 -20.85
C LEU A 334 -11.44 -3.05 -20.56
N PHE A 335 -11.19 -3.36 -19.28
CA PHE A 335 -10.62 -4.64 -18.87
C PHE A 335 -11.63 -5.79 -19.01
N LEU A 336 -12.90 -5.56 -18.68
CA LEU A 336 -13.96 -6.57 -18.85
C LEU A 336 -14.25 -6.91 -20.32
N ASP A 337 -14.09 -5.95 -21.22
CA ASP A 337 -14.39 -6.11 -22.66
C ASP A 337 -13.34 -6.95 -23.39
N ARG A 338 -12.11 -7.01 -22.86
CA ARG A 338 -10.98 -7.71 -23.45
C ARG A 338 -10.97 -9.18 -23.06
N GLN A 339 -11.17 -10.06 -24.05
CA GLN A 339 -11.21 -11.51 -23.84
C GLN A 339 -9.89 -12.09 -23.30
N ASP A 340 -8.75 -11.49 -23.63
CA ASP A 340 -7.44 -11.89 -23.13
C ASP A 340 -7.17 -11.46 -21.68
N ILE A 341 -8.08 -10.67 -21.09
CA ILE A 341 -8.06 -10.28 -19.67
C ILE A 341 -9.20 -10.98 -18.94
N SER A 342 -10.43 -10.84 -19.44
CA SER A 342 -11.63 -11.32 -18.76
C SER A 342 -11.92 -12.80 -19.02
N GLY A 343 -11.26 -13.43 -20.00
CA GLY A 343 -11.50 -14.81 -20.39
C GLY A 343 -11.09 -15.85 -19.36
N SER A 344 -10.19 -15.52 -18.43
CA SER A 344 -9.79 -16.40 -17.33
C SER A 344 -10.67 -16.28 -16.10
N LEU A 345 -11.59 -15.30 -16.04
CA LEU A 345 -12.42 -15.07 -14.87
C LEU A 345 -13.37 -16.23 -14.60
N ASP A 346 -13.38 -16.70 -13.35
CA ASP A 346 -14.44 -17.57 -12.88
C ASP A 346 -15.71 -16.75 -12.59
N HIS A 347 -16.64 -16.76 -13.55
CA HIS A 347 -17.94 -16.11 -13.38
C HIS A 347 -18.83 -16.78 -12.31
N GLY A 348 -18.53 -18.00 -11.86
CA GLY A 348 -19.20 -18.70 -10.75
C GLY A 348 -18.52 -18.48 -9.39
N SER A 349 -17.43 -17.72 -9.36
CA SER A 349 -16.71 -17.43 -8.12
C SER A 349 -17.60 -16.71 -7.12
N ARG A 350 -17.40 -17.05 -5.85
CA ARG A 350 -18.06 -16.45 -4.69
C ARG A 350 -17.75 -14.96 -4.52
N ILE A 351 -16.66 -14.47 -5.10
CA ILE A 351 -16.22 -13.09 -4.97
C ILE A 351 -16.12 -12.40 -6.33
N ALA A 352 -16.26 -11.08 -6.32
CA ALA A 352 -15.95 -10.24 -7.46
C ALA A 352 -14.42 -10.13 -7.64
N PRO A 353 -13.92 -10.08 -8.89
CA PRO A 353 -12.49 -9.97 -9.11
C PRO A 353 -11.96 -8.60 -8.67
N ALA A 354 -10.68 -8.55 -8.32
CA ALA A 354 -9.97 -7.28 -8.19
C ALA A 354 -9.37 -6.86 -9.54
N LEU A 355 -9.26 -5.55 -9.78
CA LEU A 355 -8.44 -5.04 -10.87
C LEU A 355 -6.98 -5.11 -10.45
N PHE A 356 -6.19 -5.96 -11.12
CA PHE A 356 -4.75 -6.00 -10.92
C PHE A 356 -4.09 -5.05 -11.91
N PHE A 357 -3.48 -3.99 -11.40
CA PHE A 357 -3.07 -2.85 -12.21
C PHE A 357 -1.65 -2.42 -11.91
N GLN A 358 -0.78 -2.50 -12.93
CA GLN A 358 0.55 -1.90 -12.92
C GLN A 358 0.59 -0.75 -13.95
N PRO A 359 0.36 0.51 -13.52
CA PRO A 359 0.64 1.65 -14.40
C PRO A 359 2.14 1.77 -14.62
N HIS A 360 2.58 1.64 -15.86
CA HIS A 360 4.00 1.66 -16.21
C HIS A 360 4.46 3.08 -16.57
N PHE A 361 5.67 3.41 -16.14
CA PHE A 361 6.43 4.58 -16.55
C PHE A 361 7.77 4.12 -17.11
N SER A 362 8.37 4.88 -18.02
CA SER A 362 9.71 4.56 -18.54
C SER A 362 10.74 4.40 -17.42
N ASN A 363 10.68 5.28 -16.41
CA ASN A 363 11.34 5.10 -15.13
C ASN A 363 10.59 5.87 -14.02
N MET A 364 10.86 5.52 -12.77
CA MET A 364 10.41 6.27 -11.60
C MET A 364 11.52 7.22 -11.15
N ILE A 365 11.36 8.49 -11.49
CA ILE A 365 12.35 9.53 -11.19
C ILE A 365 11.95 10.22 -9.90
N TYR A 366 12.90 10.32 -8.98
CA TYR A 366 12.73 10.98 -7.71
C TYR A 366 13.73 12.13 -7.57
N ASP A 367 13.26 13.22 -6.98
CA ASP A 367 14.06 14.34 -6.51
C ASP A 367 13.98 14.41 -4.99
N ILE A 368 15.04 14.93 -4.38
CA ILE A 368 14.96 15.41 -2.99
C ILE A 368 14.88 16.93 -3.02
N ARG A 369 13.81 17.45 -2.42
CA ARG A 369 13.51 18.89 -2.32
C ARG A 369 13.58 19.32 -0.86
N GLU A 370 13.84 20.60 -0.62
CA GLU A 370 13.66 21.15 0.72
C GLU A 370 12.16 21.28 1.01
N SER A 371 11.69 20.75 2.15
CA SER A 371 10.30 20.92 2.56
C SER A 371 10.03 22.37 2.95
N GLU A 372 8.87 22.92 2.56
CA GLU A 372 8.40 24.24 3.03
C GLU A 372 8.25 24.31 4.57
N LEU A 373 8.05 23.16 5.21
CA LEU A 373 7.91 22.99 6.65
C LEU A 373 9.22 22.44 7.25
N LYS A 374 10.13 23.34 7.66
CA LYS A 374 11.29 23.04 8.54
C LYS A 374 12.52 22.37 7.89
N GLY A 375 12.81 22.64 6.62
CA GLY A 375 14.11 22.28 6.01
C GLY A 375 14.44 20.78 6.00
N ALA A 376 13.44 19.92 6.21
CA ALA A 376 13.60 18.47 6.15
C ALA A 376 13.62 18.01 4.69
N PRO A 377 14.34 16.91 4.37
CA PRO A 377 14.46 16.43 3.01
C PRO A 377 13.14 15.78 2.57
N MET A 378 12.44 16.40 1.62
CA MET A 378 11.19 15.89 1.05
C MET A 378 11.47 15.05 -0.20
N LEU A 379 10.95 13.83 -0.22
CA LEU A 379 11.02 12.97 -1.40
C LEU A 379 9.87 13.32 -2.36
N TYR A 380 10.17 13.60 -3.63
CA TYR A 380 9.17 13.96 -4.64
C TYR A 380 9.37 13.16 -5.94
N SER A 381 8.27 12.73 -6.56
CA SER A 381 8.27 12.14 -7.91
C SER A 381 7.03 12.62 -8.67
N GLU A 382 7.22 13.13 -9.87
CA GLU A 382 6.11 13.55 -10.75
C GLU A 382 5.24 12.35 -11.15
N GLN A 383 5.87 11.19 -11.41
CA GLN A 383 5.19 9.94 -11.74
C GLN A 383 4.30 9.49 -10.58
N TYR A 384 4.83 9.53 -9.35
CA TYR A 384 4.03 9.18 -8.17
C TYR A 384 2.88 10.17 -7.96
N GLU A 385 3.11 11.48 -8.13
CA GLU A 385 2.06 12.48 -8.02
C GLU A 385 0.96 12.30 -9.09
N ALA A 386 1.33 11.90 -10.31
CA ALA A 386 0.39 11.57 -11.37
C ALA A 386 -0.52 10.39 -10.99
N ILE A 387 0.03 9.36 -10.32
CA ILE A 387 -0.78 8.25 -9.77
C ILE A 387 -1.68 8.75 -8.64
N ARG A 388 -1.10 9.41 -7.64
CA ARG A 388 -1.78 9.87 -6.42
C ARG A 388 -2.98 10.78 -6.71
N THR A 389 -2.87 11.60 -7.76
CA THR A 389 -3.91 12.55 -8.17
C THR A 389 -4.84 12.00 -9.26
N SER A 390 -4.60 10.79 -9.78
CA SER A 390 -5.36 10.26 -10.90
C SER A 390 -6.76 9.77 -10.49
N PRO A 391 -7.82 10.16 -11.24
CA PRO A 391 -9.17 9.68 -11.01
C PRO A 391 -9.34 8.17 -11.29
N LEU A 392 -8.37 7.54 -11.95
CA LEU A 392 -8.34 6.08 -12.17
C LEU A 392 -8.25 5.31 -10.84
N PHE A 393 -7.58 5.87 -9.84
CA PHE A 393 -7.41 5.24 -8.53
C PHE A 393 -8.51 5.64 -7.54
N HIS A 394 -9.00 6.88 -7.60
CA HIS A 394 -9.90 7.44 -6.58
C HIS A 394 -11.20 6.65 -6.39
N GLY A 395 -11.72 6.05 -7.48
CA GLY A 395 -12.96 5.28 -7.46
C GLY A 395 -12.87 3.91 -6.79
N PHE A 396 -11.68 3.36 -6.55
CA PHE A 396 -11.50 2.04 -5.92
C PHE A 396 -11.43 2.14 -4.41
N ARG A 397 -12.53 1.88 -3.72
CA ARG A 397 -12.61 1.98 -2.25
C ARG A 397 -11.57 1.12 -1.52
N TYR A 398 -11.25 -0.04 -2.09
CA TYR A 398 -10.35 -1.04 -1.52
C TYR A 398 -9.10 -1.14 -2.38
N ILE A 399 -7.95 -0.79 -1.79
CA ILE A 399 -6.66 -0.81 -2.48
C ILE A 399 -5.69 -1.59 -1.62
N LYS A 400 -5.09 -2.62 -2.21
CA LYS A 400 -3.90 -3.27 -1.68
C LYS A 400 -2.75 -3.02 -2.61
N THR A 401 -1.57 -2.81 -2.04
CA THR A 401 -0.39 -2.43 -2.81
C THR A 401 0.76 -3.36 -2.52
N PHE A 402 1.42 -3.86 -3.55
CA PHE A 402 2.67 -4.57 -3.35
C PHE A 402 3.76 -4.05 -4.29
N THR A 403 4.99 -4.06 -3.78
CA THR A 403 6.16 -3.54 -4.48
C THR A 403 7.21 -4.62 -4.63
N PRO A 404 7.50 -5.08 -5.85
CA PRO A 404 8.66 -5.91 -6.10
C PRO A 404 9.96 -5.14 -5.91
N MET A 405 10.92 -5.77 -5.26
CA MET A 405 12.29 -5.28 -5.12
C MET A 405 13.26 -6.38 -5.47
N ARG A 406 14.28 -6.06 -6.27
CA ARG A 406 15.43 -6.92 -6.51
C ARG A 406 16.65 -6.34 -5.81
N ARG A 407 17.68 -7.15 -5.53
CA ARG A 407 18.98 -6.62 -5.06
C ARG A 407 19.37 -5.41 -5.92
N ILE A 408 19.60 -4.27 -5.26
CA ILE A 408 19.65 -2.99 -5.96
C ILE A 408 20.84 -2.91 -6.92
N THR A 409 22.01 -3.44 -6.53
CA THR A 409 23.20 -3.49 -7.40
C THR A 409 22.94 -4.31 -8.67
N THR A 410 22.23 -5.44 -8.54
CA THR A 410 21.83 -6.28 -9.68
C THR A 410 20.80 -5.59 -10.57
N SER A 411 19.79 -4.93 -9.98
CA SER A 411 18.79 -4.14 -10.71
C SER A 411 19.43 -2.97 -11.47
N TYR A 412 20.39 -2.29 -10.84
CA TYR A 412 21.18 -1.21 -11.43
C TYR A 412 21.94 -1.68 -12.67
N ALA A 413 22.78 -2.72 -12.55
CA ALA A 413 23.55 -3.24 -13.66
C ALA A 413 22.66 -3.77 -14.81
N ALA A 414 21.54 -4.42 -14.48
CA ALA A 414 20.55 -4.85 -15.46
C ALA A 414 19.92 -3.67 -16.23
N SER A 415 19.75 -2.52 -15.56
CA SER A 415 19.23 -1.30 -16.20
C SER A 415 20.22 -0.71 -17.18
N VAL A 416 21.49 -0.62 -16.81
CA VAL A 416 22.56 -0.15 -17.71
C VAL A 416 22.65 -1.06 -18.93
N ARG A 417 22.61 -2.39 -18.75
CA ARG A 417 22.56 -3.36 -19.86
C ARG A 417 21.40 -3.08 -20.81
N PHE A 418 20.19 -2.90 -20.28
CA PHE A 418 18.99 -2.68 -21.08
C PHE A 418 19.04 -1.36 -21.87
N MET A 419 19.64 -0.32 -21.30
CA MET A 419 19.81 0.97 -21.99
C MET A 419 20.82 0.91 -23.14
N LEU A 420 21.73 -0.06 -23.13
CA LEU A 420 22.72 -0.26 -24.20
C LEU A 420 22.24 -1.23 -25.28
N ASP A 421 21.18 -1.99 -25.02
CA ASP A 421 20.61 -2.94 -25.95
C ASP A 421 19.82 -2.21 -27.06
N ARG A 422 20.42 -2.10 -28.25
CA ARG A 422 19.80 -1.45 -29.41
C ARG A 422 18.58 -2.20 -29.93
N GLU A 423 18.50 -3.52 -29.77
CA GLU A 423 17.29 -4.26 -30.15
C GLU A 423 16.11 -3.87 -29.24
N ALA A 424 16.38 -3.59 -27.96
CA ALA A 424 15.37 -3.19 -26.99
C ALA A 424 15.04 -1.69 -26.98
N GLN A 425 16.02 -0.81 -27.21
CA GLN A 425 15.84 0.65 -27.19
C GLN A 425 15.37 1.24 -28.53
N GLY A 426 15.43 0.46 -29.62
CA GLY A 426 15.19 0.93 -30.97
C GLY A 426 16.41 1.65 -31.57
N GLU A 427 16.21 2.22 -32.77
CA GLU A 427 17.31 2.79 -33.57
C GLU A 427 17.75 4.20 -33.12
N GLU A 428 16.98 4.85 -32.23
CA GLU A 428 17.28 6.21 -31.78
C GLU A 428 18.49 6.24 -30.83
N VAL A 429 19.55 6.94 -31.24
CA VAL A 429 20.74 7.10 -30.40
C VAL A 429 20.45 8.08 -29.27
N LYS A 430 20.51 7.61 -28.03
CA LYS A 430 20.29 8.39 -26.81
C LYS A 430 21.51 8.31 -25.89
N VAL A 431 21.73 9.38 -25.14
CA VAL A 431 22.74 9.39 -24.08
C VAL A 431 22.24 8.52 -22.93
N VAL A 432 23.08 7.62 -22.45
CA VAL A 432 22.78 6.83 -21.25
C VAL A 432 22.70 7.81 -20.06
N PRO A 433 21.59 7.81 -19.30
CA PRO A 433 21.48 8.67 -18.13
C PRO A 433 22.37 8.17 -16.97
N ASP A 434 22.61 9.05 -16.00
CA ASP A 434 23.32 8.69 -14.77
C ASP A 434 22.42 7.89 -13.81
N VAL A 435 22.15 6.63 -14.18
CA VAL A 435 21.25 5.73 -13.44
C VAL A 435 21.73 5.53 -12.00
N LEU A 436 23.03 5.62 -11.72
CA LEU A 436 23.55 5.53 -10.37
C LEU A 436 22.98 6.66 -9.49
N ALA A 437 23.03 7.90 -9.97
CA ALA A 437 22.44 9.04 -9.26
C ALA A 437 20.92 8.87 -9.09
N GLU A 438 20.21 8.41 -10.12
CA GLU A 438 18.77 8.12 -10.03
C GLU A 438 18.44 7.11 -8.92
N ARG A 439 19.25 6.05 -8.79
CA ARG A 439 19.06 4.99 -7.77
C ARG A 439 19.35 5.49 -6.35
N LEU A 440 20.35 6.34 -6.17
CA LEU A 440 20.68 6.91 -4.86
C LEU A 440 19.55 7.77 -4.27
N VAL A 441 18.85 8.49 -5.16
CA VAL A 441 17.76 9.41 -4.80
C VAL A 441 16.42 8.69 -4.71
N ASN A 442 16.22 7.60 -5.44
CA ASN A 442 15.00 6.82 -5.36
C ASN A 442 14.87 6.09 -4.02
N ARG A 443 14.01 6.64 -3.15
CA ARG A 443 13.65 6.09 -1.84
C ARG A 443 12.19 5.62 -1.80
N SER A 444 11.63 5.17 -2.92
CA SER A 444 10.22 4.74 -3.02
C SER A 444 9.85 3.52 -2.18
N PHE A 445 10.84 2.82 -1.61
CA PHE A 445 10.66 1.82 -0.56
C PHE A 445 10.36 2.42 0.83
N MET A 446 10.45 3.75 0.96
CA MET A 446 9.96 4.53 2.10
C MET A 446 8.64 5.20 1.70
N VAL A 447 7.57 4.85 2.39
CA VAL A 447 6.20 5.27 2.06
C VAL A 447 5.59 6.14 3.14
N ASP A 448 4.63 6.95 2.71
CA ASP A 448 3.71 7.65 3.60
C ASP A 448 2.65 6.64 4.07
N GLN A 449 2.69 6.29 5.35
CA GLN A 449 1.76 5.33 5.95
C GLN A 449 0.32 5.88 6.10
N TRP A 450 0.10 7.15 5.80
CA TRP A 450 -1.22 7.78 5.79
C TRP A 450 -1.76 7.99 4.37
N ASP A 451 -0.93 7.82 3.35
CA ASP A 451 -1.42 7.78 1.98
C ASP A 451 -2.24 6.51 1.78
N ARG A 452 -3.51 6.66 1.40
CA ARG A 452 -4.42 5.54 1.14
C ARG A 452 -3.85 4.54 0.15
N LEU A 453 -3.00 4.95 -0.80
CA LEU A 453 -2.38 4.04 -1.76
C LEU A 453 -1.33 3.12 -1.12
N TYR A 454 -0.74 3.51 0.02
CA TYR A 454 0.28 2.73 0.72
C TYR A 454 -0.12 2.30 2.12
N ARG A 455 -1.30 2.71 2.62
CA ARG A 455 -1.80 2.36 3.95
C ARG A 455 -1.83 0.85 4.19
N ASP A 456 -2.25 0.09 3.18
CA ASP A 456 -2.24 -1.38 3.16
C ASP A 456 -1.27 -1.88 2.08
N SER A 457 0.03 -1.80 2.39
CA SER A 457 1.11 -2.15 1.45
C SER A 457 2.22 -3.04 2.02
N VAL A 458 2.83 -3.84 1.13
CA VAL A 458 4.00 -4.69 1.42
C VAL A 458 5.03 -4.68 0.29
N LEU A 459 6.29 -4.93 0.63
CA LEU A 459 7.38 -5.11 -0.32
C LEU A 459 7.77 -6.59 -0.40
N VAL A 460 7.89 -7.11 -1.62
CA VAL A 460 8.25 -8.51 -1.89
C VAL A 460 9.57 -8.58 -2.65
N ARG A 461 10.46 -9.48 -2.24
CA ARG A 461 11.75 -9.66 -2.90
C ARG A 461 11.59 -10.53 -4.14
N PHE A 462 12.22 -10.12 -5.23
CA PHE A 462 12.25 -10.87 -6.49
C PHE A 462 12.95 -12.23 -6.30
N GLU A 463 14.03 -12.24 -5.54
CA GLU A 463 14.83 -13.41 -5.22
C GLU A 463 14.01 -14.45 -4.46
N ASP A 464 13.17 -14.02 -3.51
CA ASP A 464 12.25 -14.91 -2.81
C ASP A 464 11.24 -15.54 -3.78
N GLY A 465 10.64 -14.73 -4.66
CA GLY A 465 9.68 -15.22 -5.66
C GLY A 465 10.28 -16.21 -6.66
N LYS A 466 11.59 -16.13 -6.94
CA LYS A 466 12.29 -17.07 -7.83
C LYS A 466 12.77 -18.33 -7.10
N LEU A 467 13.28 -18.21 -5.88
CA LEU A 467 13.89 -19.31 -5.15
C LEU A 467 12.90 -20.11 -4.30
N ASN A 468 11.84 -19.46 -3.82
CA ASN A 468 10.83 -20.00 -2.91
C ASN A 468 9.40 -19.67 -3.39
N PRO A 469 9.05 -19.99 -4.65
CA PRO A 469 7.81 -19.53 -5.27
C PRO A 469 6.57 -19.91 -4.46
N ARG A 470 6.49 -21.15 -3.95
CA ARG A 470 5.33 -21.56 -3.14
C ARG A 470 5.17 -20.70 -1.89
N ALA A 471 6.25 -20.46 -1.14
CA ALA A 471 6.22 -19.63 0.06
C ALA A 471 5.82 -18.18 -0.28
N THR A 472 6.45 -17.59 -1.30
CA THR A 472 6.22 -16.21 -1.71
C THR A 472 4.80 -15.97 -2.20
N PHE A 473 4.31 -16.80 -3.12
CA PHE A 473 3.01 -16.58 -3.72
C PHE A 473 1.84 -17.02 -2.83
N THR A 474 2.06 -17.95 -1.88
CA THR A 474 1.08 -18.20 -0.81
C THR A 474 0.96 -16.99 0.12
N ALA A 475 2.08 -16.43 0.59
CA ALA A 475 2.09 -15.25 1.45
C ALA A 475 1.53 -14.01 0.74
N LEU A 476 1.83 -13.84 -0.55
CA LEU A 476 1.31 -12.73 -1.33
C LEU A 476 -0.18 -12.89 -1.62
N ALA A 477 -0.68 -14.10 -1.90
CA ALA A 477 -2.11 -14.38 -2.01
C ALA A 477 -2.86 -14.06 -0.70
N GLU A 478 -2.29 -14.44 0.45
CA GLU A 478 -2.80 -14.07 1.77
C GLU A 478 -2.87 -12.56 1.97
N PHE A 479 -1.76 -11.86 1.71
CA PHE A 479 -1.74 -10.40 1.82
C PHE A 479 -2.75 -9.74 0.89
N LEU A 480 -2.85 -10.18 -0.36
CA LEU A 480 -3.76 -9.63 -1.38
C LEU A 480 -5.22 -10.04 -1.18
N ASP A 481 -5.50 -10.92 -0.22
CA ASP A 481 -6.80 -11.53 0.03
C ASP A 481 -7.40 -12.15 -1.24
N LEU A 482 -6.63 -13.07 -1.82
CA LEU A 482 -6.95 -13.87 -3.00
C LEU A 482 -6.71 -15.35 -2.71
N PRO A 483 -7.51 -16.28 -3.24
CA PRO A 483 -7.19 -17.69 -3.13
C PRO A 483 -5.86 -17.98 -3.83
N TYR A 484 -5.01 -18.81 -3.21
CA TYR A 484 -3.83 -19.33 -3.89
C TYR A 484 -4.27 -20.45 -4.85
N THR A 485 -4.04 -20.27 -6.14
CA THR A 485 -4.53 -21.17 -7.20
C THR A 485 -3.39 -21.70 -8.07
N GLU A 486 -3.69 -22.72 -8.88
CA GLU A 486 -2.73 -23.31 -9.83
C GLU A 486 -2.13 -22.27 -10.78
N SER A 487 -2.88 -21.22 -11.16
CA SER A 487 -2.37 -20.18 -12.06
C SER A 487 -1.18 -19.40 -11.48
N MET A 488 -0.96 -19.48 -10.17
CA MET A 488 0.18 -18.83 -9.48
C MET A 488 1.41 -19.75 -9.40
N THR A 489 1.37 -20.92 -10.04
CA THR A 489 2.46 -21.93 -10.04
C THR A 489 3.27 -21.96 -11.34
N TYR A 490 3.00 -21.04 -12.27
CA TYR A 490 3.73 -20.84 -13.52
C TYR A 490 3.61 -19.37 -13.97
N CYS A 491 4.48 -18.94 -14.89
CA CYS A 491 4.36 -17.62 -15.50
C CYS A 491 3.46 -17.72 -16.74
N SER A 492 2.64 -16.72 -17.00
CA SER A 492 1.82 -16.67 -18.21
C SER A 492 1.59 -15.24 -18.72
N SER A 493 1.25 -15.11 -19.99
CA SER A 493 0.82 -13.84 -20.57
C SER A 493 -0.11 -14.05 -21.77
N ARG A 494 -0.49 -12.98 -22.46
CA ARG A 494 -1.24 -13.06 -23.73
C ARG A 494 -0.54 -13.91 -24.80
N LYS A 495 0.76 -14.19 -24.63
CA LYS A 495 1.57 -15.04 -25.52
C LYS A 495 1.54 -16.53 -25.14
N GLY A 496 0.97 -16.91 -24.01
CA GLY A 496 0.92 -18.29 -23.51
C GLY A 496 1.66 -18.48 -22.17
N ILE A 497 1.91 -19.75 -21.84
CA ILE A 497 2.62 -20.17 -20.61
C ILE A 497 4.14 -20.03 -20.81
N ASP A 498 4.82 -19.60 -19.75
CA ASP A 498 6.25 -19.34 -19.67
C ASP A 498 6.77 -18.51 -20.85
N PRO A 499 6.20 -17.31 -21.05
CA PRO A 499 6.60 -16.44 -22.14
C PRO A 499 8.07 -16.05 -21.97
N GLU A 500 8.75 -15.90 -23.10
CA GLU A 500 10.05 -15.24 -23.13
C GLU A 500 9.80 -13.72 -23.23
N SER A 501 10.01 -13.00 -22.12
CA SER A 501 9.71 -11.56 -22.06
C SER A 501 10.62 -10.75 -22.99
N LEU A 502 11.92 -11.11 -23.07
CA LEU A 502 12.89 -10.63 -24.06
C LEU A 502 13.80 -11.78 -24.50
N LYS A 503 14.29 -11.72 -25.73
CA LYS A 503 15.18 -12.73 -26.31
C LYS A 503 16.40 -12.97 -25.41
N GLY A 504 16.62 -14.21 -24.98
CA GLY A 504 17.72 -14.61 -24.10
C GLY A 504 17.44 -14.43 -22.60
N ASN A 505 16.24 -14.01 -22.20
CA ASN A 505 15.84 -14.01 -20.80
C ASN A 505 15.51 -15.41 -20.31
N ALA A 506 15.78 -15.65 -19.02
CA ALA A 506 15.34 -16.86 -18.35
C ALA A 506 13.80 -16.85 -18.21
N ARG A 507 13.17 -18.01 -18.29
CA ARG A 507 11.71 -18.17 -18.29
C ARG A 507 11.19 -18.62 -16.93
N GLY A 508 9.94 -18.31 -16.63
CA GLY A 508 9.24 -18.85 -15.46
C GLY A 508 9.99 -18.57 -14.15
N PHE A 509 10.20 -19.60 -13.33
CA PHE A 509 10.93 -19.51 -12.07
C PHE A 509 12.43 -19.80 -12.16
N ASP A 510 13.01 -19.85 -13.37
CA ASP A 510 14.44 -20.15 -13.51
C ASP A 510 15.31 -19.20 -12.64
N PRO A 511 16.09 -19.76 -11.68
CA PRO A 511 16.87 -18.98 -10.72
C PRO A 511 18.09 -18.33 -11.36
N ALA A 512 18.44 -18.62 -12.62
CA ALA A 512 19.58 -18.00 -13.30
C ALA A 512 19.55 -16.47 -13.21
N THR A 513 18.36 -15.86 -13.26
CA THR A 513 18.22 -14.40 -13.11
C THR A 513 18.54 -13.87 -11.71
N VAL A 514 18.44 -14.68 -10.66
CA VAL A 514 18.85 -14.29 -9.30
C VAL A 514 20.36 -14.09 -9.25
N TYR A 515 21.12 -14.99 -9.88
CA TYR A 515 22.59 -15.04 -9.75
C TYR A 515 23.35 -14.32 -10.87
N ARG A 516 22.67 -13.79 -11.90
CA ARG A 516 23.31 -12.93 -12.92
C ARG A 516 23.62 -11.55 -12.34
N THR A 517 24.91 -11.26 -12.16
CA THR A 517 25.43 -9.99 -11.59
C THR A 517 25.59 -8.88 -12.61
N TYR A 518 25.79 -9.21 -13.90
CA TYR A 518 26.00 -8.27 -15.01
C TYR A 518 27.26 -7.40 -14.79
N ASP A 519 28.39 -8.05 -14.51
CA ASP A 519 29.64 -7.38 -14.12
C ASP A 519 30.23 -6.50 -15.25
N GLU A 520 29.85 -6.74 -16.51
CA GLU A 520 30.23 -5.87 -17.63
C GLU A 520 29.53 -4.50 -17.62
N PHE A 521 28.51 -4.33 -16.78
CA PHE A 521 27.61 -3.17 -16.77
C PHE A 521 27.64 -2.36 -15.46
N ALA A 522 28.39 -2.82 -14.47
CA ALA A 522 28.66 -2.07 -13.24
C ALA A 522 29.88 -2.65 -12.52
N ASN A 523 30.80 -1.78 -12.12
CA ASN A 523 32.01 -2.19 -11.41
C ASN A 523 31.82 -2.19 -9.88
N ASP A 524 32.81 -2.72 -9.16
CA ASP A 524 32.76 -2.88 -7.70
C ASP A 524 32.68 -1.54 -6.94
N GLU A 525 33.31 -0.49 -7.47
CA GLU A 525 33.31 0.84 -6.85
C GLU A 525 31.90 1.46 -6.88
N GLU A 526 31.21 1.37 -8.02
CA GLU A 526 29.82 1.80 -8.19
C GLU A 526 28.88 1.01 -7.26
N ARG A 527 29.10 -0.30 -7.13
CA ARG A 527 28.26 -1.18 -6.32
C ARG A 527 28.45 -0.97 -4.82
N ALA A 528 29.69 -0.84 -4.36
CA ALA A 528 30.00 -0.50 -2.97
C ALA A 528 29.36 0.85 -2.59
N PHE A 529 29.37 1.82 -3.51
CA PHE A 529 28.72 3.11 -3.31
C PHE A 529 27.21 2.97 -3.12
N LEU A 530 26.53 2.21 -3.99
CA LEU A 530 25.10 1.95 -3.88
C LEU A 530 24.76 1.19 -2.59
N GLU A 531 25.51 0.15 -2.23
CA GLU A 531 25.30 -0.62 -1.00
C GLU A 531 25.41 0.27 0.23
N TYR A 532 26.44 1.11 0.34
CA TYR A 532 26.58 2.02 1.47
C TYR A 532 25.41 2.99 1.57
N PHE A 533 25.06 3.68 0.49
CA PHE A 533 24.04 4.73 0.54
C PHE A 533 22.61 4.18 0.62
N LEU A 534 22.38 2.92 0.27
CA LEU A 534 21.09 2.23 0.36
C LEU A 534 21.08 1.14 1.46
N ARG A 535 22.08 1.16 2.35
CA ARG A 535 22.25 0.20 3.45
C ARG A 535 21.00 0.02 4.31
N ASP A 536 20.25 1.09 4.51
CA ASP A 536 18.98 1.10 5.24
C ASP A 536 17.94 0.18 4.59
N ALA A 537 17.88 0.14 3.26
CA ALA A 537 17.02 -0.80 2.53
C ALA A 537 17.59 -2.22 2.56
N TYR A 538 18.91 -2.39 2.38
CA TYR A 538 19.55 -3.71 2.44
C TYR A 538 19.32 -4.38 3.80
N GLU A 539 19.67 -3.70 4.89
CA GLU A 539 19.49 -4.20 6.26
C GLU A 539 18.03 -4.52 6.56
N TYR A 540 17.10 -3.63 6.18
CA TYR A 540 15.68 -3.81 6.49
C TYR A 540 15.01 -4.93 5.69
N TYR A 541 15.40 -5.12 4.43
CA TYR A 541 14.89 -6.18 3.55
C TYR A 541 15.76 -7.44 3.54
N GLY A 542 16.75 -7.53 4.44
CA GLY A 542 17.54 -8.73 4.68
C GLY A 542 18.49 -9.08 3.54
N TYR A 543 19.10 -8.08 2.91
CA TYR A 543 20.21 -8.25 1.97
C TYR A 543 21.57 -7.96 2.65
N ASP A 544 22.53 -8.85 2.46
CA ASP A 544 23.95 -8.70 2.80
C ASP A 544 24.66 -7.77 1.80
N PHE A 545 25.78 -7.18 2.23
CA PHE A 545 26.69 -6.43 1.36
C PHE A 545 27.69 -7.36 0.69
N HIS A 546 27.87 -7.19 -0.62
CA HIS A 546 28.87 -7.94 -1.38
C HIS A 546 30.11 -7.10 -1.70
N TYR A 547 29.96 -5.78 -1.79
CA TYR A 547 30.98 -4.87 -2.30
C TYR A 547 31.45 -3.86 -1.25
N TYR A 548 30.54 -3.36 -0.41
CA TYR A 548 30.89 -2.53 0.75
C TYR A 548 31.30 -3.42 1.94
N GLN A 549 32.50 -3.21 2.48
CA GLN A 549 33.11 -4.10 3.48
C GLN A 549 33.06 -3.53 4.90
N GLY A 550 32.28 -2.48 5.13
CA GLY A 550 32.17 -1.83 6.43
C GLY A 550 33.29 -0.84 6.72
N GLU A 551 34.07 -0.44 5.72
CA GLU A 551 35.10 0.57 5.87
C GLU A 551 34.51 1.96 6.25
N PRO A 552 35.23 2.82 6.98
CA PRO A 552 34.75 4.16 7.28
C PRO A 552 34.49 4.97 6.00
N VAL A 553 33.33 5.61 5.92
CA VAL A 553 32.97 6.47 4.79
C VAL A 553 33.20 7.93 5.15
N ASP A 554 34.31 8.47 4.65
CA ASP A 554 34.68 9.87 4.74
C ASP A 554 34.70 10.54 3.34
N GLU A 555 35.12 11.80 3.29
CA GLU A 555 35.24 12.56 2.04
C GLU A 555 36.21 11.90 1.05
N ALA A 556 37.34 11.37 1.53
CA ALA A 556 38.34 10.74 0.68
C ALA A 556 37.80 9.45 0.05
N TRP A 557 37.07 8.64 0.82
CA TRP A 557 36.40 7.44 0.32
C TRP A 557 35.41 7.80 -0.80
N ILE A 558 34.57 8.81 -0.60
CA ILE A 558 33.56 9.21 -1.61
C ILE A 558 34.24 9.69 -2.89
N GLU A 559 35.26 10.55 -2.78
CA GLU A 559 36.02 11.01 -3.95
C GLU A 559 36.68 9.85 -4.70
N GLN A 560 37.28 8.91 -3.96
CA GLN A 560 37.91 7.72 -4.54
C GLN A 560 36.89 6.87 -5.29
N LYS A 561 35.73 6.56 -4.69
CA LYS A 561 34.68 5.77 -5.33
C LYS A 561 34.18 6.46 -6.61
N ILE A 562 33.81 7.74 -6.53
CA ILE A 562 33.28 8.49 -7.69
C ILE A 562 34.28 8.53 -8.85
N ARG A 563 35.58 8.71 -8.58
CA ARG A 563 36.63 8.64 -9.62
C ARG A 563 36.78 7.24 -10.22
N GLY A 564 36.40 6.22 -9.46
CA GLY A 564 36.43 4.82 -9.84
C GLY A 564 35.23 4.33 -10.66
N PHE A 565 34.23 5.17 -10.98
CA PHE A 565 33.02 4.77 -11.74
C PHE A 565 33.27 4.60 -13.24
N THR A 566 34.28 3.81 -13.59
CA THR A 566 34.77 3.61 -14.95
C THR A 566 33.77 2.92 -15.88
N CYS A 567 32.83 2.13 -15.35
CA CYS A 567 31.90 1.37 -16.16
C CYS A 567 30.77 2.27 -16.67
N LEU A 568 30.00 2.86 -15.76
CA LEU A 568 28.91 3.77 -16.14
C LEU A 568 29.44 5.01 -16.85
N ASP A 569 30.53 5.63 -16.37
CA ASP A 569 31.08 6.83 -17.01
C ASP A 569 31.56 6.53 -18.43
N GLY A 570 32.16 5.35 -18.67
CA GLY A 570 32.55 4.93 -20.01
C GLY A 570 31.35 4.78 -20.96
N TYR A 571 30.23 4.25 -20.49
CA TYR A 571 29.00 4.13 -21.29
C TYR A 571 28.32 5.48 -21.54
N ILE A 572 28.28 6.36 -20.53
CA ILE A 572 27.77 7.72 -20.68
C ILE A 572 28.62 8.49 -21.71
N GLU A 573 29.94 8.45 -21.58
CA GLU A 573 30.85 9.14 -22.50
C GLU A 573 30.71 8.61 -23.93
N LYS A 574 30.72 7.30 -24.11
CA LYS A 574 30.55 6.67 -25.43
C LYS A 574 29.21 7.03 -26.06
N SER A 575 28.11 6.88 -25.33
CA SER A 575 26.77 7.21 -25.85
C SER A 575 26.62 8.69 -26.16
N TYR A 576 27.24 9.57 -25.37
CA TYR A 576 27.31 11.00 -25.64
C TYR A 576 28.07 11.30 -26.94
N GLN A 577 29.23 10.67 -27.14
CA GLN A 577 30.00 10.77 -28.38
C GLN A 577 29.19 10.28 -29.58
N ASP A 578 28.51 9.13 -29.47
CA ASP A 578 27.65 8.60 -30.52
C ASP A 578 26.52 9.58 -30.88
N VAL A 579 25.88 10.23 -29.89
CA VAL A 579 24.84 11.25 -30.12
C VAL A 579 25.42 12.48 -30.81
N VAL A 580 26.58 12.98 -30.37
CA VAL A 580 27.25 14.14 -30.99
C VAL A 580 27.60 13.83 -32.45
N GLN A 581 28.22 12.68 -32.72
CA GLN A 581 28.55 12.24 -34.08
C GLN A 581 27.31 12.06 -34.96
N SER A 582 26.21 11.54 -34.41
CA SER A 582 24.95 11.39 -35.15
C SER A 582 24.31 12.74 -35.53
N LYS A 583 24.54 13.79 -34.73
CA LYS A 583 24.08 15.16 -34.99
C LYS A 583 25.00 15.94 -35.93
N GLU A 584 26.26 15.51 -36.10
CA GLU A 584 27.22 16.13 -37.03
C GLU A 584 26.95 15.81 -38.52
N ILE A 585 25.87 15.09 -38.86
CA ILE A 585 25.49 14.80 -40.25
C ILE A 585 24.30 15.66 -40.69
N SER A 586 24.57 16.90 -41.13
CA SER A 586 24.11 17.44 -42.43
C SER A 586 24.47 18.93 -42.60
N PHE A 587 25.50 19.23 -43.41
CA PHE A 587 25.50 20.25 -44.49
C PHE A 587 26.75 20.03 -45.36
N LYS A 588 26.62 19.32 -46.49
CA LYS A 588 27.58 19.50 -47.60
C LYS A 588 27.09 20.66 -48.45
N ASN A 589 27.44 21.87 -48.05
CA ASN A 589 27.56 23.01 -48.96
C ASN A 589 28.63 23.98 -48.41
N GLY A 590 29.89 23.65 -48.67
CA GLY A 590 30.89 24.66 -49.02
C GLY A 590 31.58 25.47 -47.94
N GLU A 591 31.27 25.37 -46.64
CA GLU A 591 32.03 26.08 -45.59
C GLU A 591 32.39 25.20 -44.40
N THR A 592 33.57 25.46 -43.84
CA THR A 592 34.30 24.72 -42.81
C THR A 592 33.40 24.25 -41.65
N PRO A 593 33.52 22.98 -41.19
CA PRO A 593 32.78 22.50 -40.02
C PRO A 593 33.11 23.37 -38.81
N ILE A 594 32.10 23.86 -38.10
CA ILE A 594 32.26 24.37 -36.75
C ILE A 594 32.44 23.15 -35.85
N ASP A 595 33.66 22.95 -35.38
CA ASP A 595 34.00 21.92 -34.39
C ASP A 595 33.28 22.28 -33.08
N VAL A 596 32.11 21.68 -32.84
CA VAL A 596 31.40 21.82 -31.56
C VAL A 596 32.16 20.94 -30.59
N THR A 597 33.15 21.52 -29.91
CA THR A 597 33.84 20.88 -28.80
C THR A 597 32.81 20.56 -27.71
N ALA A 598 32.33 19.34 -27.74
CA ALA A 598 31.35 18.84 -26.80
C ALA A 598 32.02 18.77 -25.42
N VAL A 599 31.53 19.56 -24.45
CA VAL A 599 32.02 19.49 -23.07
C VAL A 599 31.68 18.11 -22.54
N ALA A 600 32.69 17.33 -22.14
CA ALA A 600 32.50 15.99 -21.60
C ALA A 600 31.50 16.04 -20.43
N PRO A 601 30.46 15.18 -20.41
CA PRO A 601 29.39 15.28 -19.42
C PRO A 601 29.81 14.78 -18.02
N ILE A 602 30.88 13.97 -17.95
CA ILE A 602 31.31 13.25 -16.74
C ILE A 602 31.63 14.17 -15.54
N PRO A 603 32.37 15.28 -15.67
CA PRO A 603 32.63 16.16 -14.53
C PRO A 603 31.34 16.71 -13.88
N GLY A 604 30.31 16.98 -14.67
CA GLY A 604 29.00 17.39 -14.18
C GLY A 604 28.30 16.29 -13.38
N TYR A 605 28.31 15.06 -13.89
CA TYR A 605 27.73 13.90 -13.19
C TYR A 605 28.49 13.57 -11.90
N GLN A 606 29.82 13.59 -11.91
CA GLN A 606 30.64 13.38 -10.72
C GLN A 606 30.35 14.43 -9.63
N SER A 607 30.23 15.70 -10.01
CA SER A 607 29.84 16.77 -9.09
C SER A 607 28.43 16.55 -8.51
N ASN A 608 27.48 16.13 -9.33
CA ASN A 608 26.13 15.83 -8.87
C ASN A 608 26.08 14.62 -7.91
N ARG A 609 26.80 13.53 -8.21
CA ARG A 609 26.91 12.35 -7.33
C ARG A 609 27.53 12.70 -5.99
N ARG A 610 28.58 13.54 -5.96
CA ARG A 610 29.17 14.07 -4.73
C ARG A 610 28.14 14.86 -3.93
N ARG A 611 27.39 15.77 -4.58
CA ARG A 611 26.33 16.53 -3.92
C ARG A 611 25.25 15.64 -3.31
N ILE A 612 24.82 14.59 -4.01
CA ILE A 612 23.85 13.61 -3.48
C ILE A 612 24.44 12.87 -2.28
N ALA A 613 25.68 12.42 -2.37
CA ALA A 613 26.37 11.72 -1.29
C ALA A 613 26.50 12.58 -0.02
N ASP A 614 26.96 13.82 -0.16
CA ASP A 614 27.09 14.79 0.94
C ASP A 614 25.75 15.08 1.60
N PHE A 615 24.67 15.07 0.81
CA PHE A 615 23.33 15.22 1.32
C PHE A 615 22.88 14.00 2.14
N LEU A 616 23.05 12.79 1.60
CA LEU A 616 22.65 11.55 2.26
C LEU A 616 23.44 11.29 3.55
N LEU A 617 24.69 11.77 3.64
CA LEU A 617 25.49 11.72 4.86
C LEU A 617 24.92 12.57 6.01
N ARG A 618 24.07 13.57 5.73
CA ARG A 618 23.42 14.40 6.77
C ARG A 618 22.33 13.63 7.52
N GLY A 619 21.83 12.54 6.96
CA GLY A 619 20.84 11.66 7.57
C GLY A 619 19.74 11.21 6.61
N LEU A 620 19.16 10.03 6.88
CA LEU A 620 18.17 9.35 6.01
C LEU A 620 16.72 9.61 6.47
N ARG A 621 16.42 10.79 7.01
CA ARG A 621 15.10 11.14 7.55
C ARG A 621 14.27 11.89 6.51
N PHE A 622 13.62 11.15 5.62
CA PHE A 622 12.77 11.72 4.57
C PHE A 622 11.35 12.00 5.07
N VAL A 623 10.74 13.06 4.54
CA VAL A 623 9.35 13.45 4.86
C VAL A 623 8.48 13.52 3.61
N ASN A 624 7.16 13.40 3.80
CA ASN A 624 6.17 13.73 2.78
C ASN A 624 5.99 15.26 2.64
N LYS A 625 5.12 15.68 1.72
CA LYS A 625 4.77 17.10 1.50
C LYS A 625 4.15 17.81 2.71
N HIS A 626 3.65 17.06 3.69
CA HIS A 626 3.09 17.57 4.93
C HIS A 626 4.10 17.59 6.08
N GLY A 627 5.38 17.26 5.81
CA GLY A 627 6.43 17.19 6.83
C GLY A 627 6.35 15.96 7.73
N GLN A 628 5.54 14.95 7.40
CA GLN A 628 5.44 13.71 8.15
C GLN A 628 6.54 12.73 7.71
N PRO A 629 7.23 12.05 8.64
CA PRO A 629 8.28 11.10 8.31
C PRO A 629 7.79 9.92 7.46
N LEU A 630 8.50 9.62 6.37
CA LEU A 630 8.31 8.39 5.61
C LEU A 630 8.84 7.19 6.41
N LYS A 631 8.27 6.01 6.15
CA LYS A 631 8.64 4.75 6.82
C LYS A 631 8.92 3.67 5.80
N MET A 632 9.83 2.75 6.10
CA MET A 632 10.04 1.57 5.26
C MET A 632 8.72 0.82 5.06
N MET A 633 8.43 0.44 3.81
CA MET A 633 7.31 -0.43 3.48
C MET A 633 7.50 -1.79 4.16
N LYS A 634 6.44 -2.37 4.71
CA LYS A 634 6.57 -3.62 5.46
C LYS A 634 7.06 -4.75 4.53
N PRO A 635 8.05 -5.57 4.92
CA PRO A 635 8.47 -6.71 4.11
C PRO A 635 7.39 -7.79 4.14
N LEU A 636 7.18 -8.46 3.01
CA LEU A 636 6.34 -9.66 2.94
C LEU A 636 7.01 -10.76 3.76
N LYS A 637 6.31 -11.29 4.76
CA LYS A 637 6.81 -12.38 5.60
C LYS A 637 6.40 -13.71 4.98
N LEU A 638 7.38 -14.59 4.76
CA LEU A 638 7.17 -15.93 4.24
C LEU A 638 6.98 -16.91 5.40
N ASP A 639 6.17 -17.95 5.18
CA ASP A 639 6.08 -19.08 6.10
C ASP A 639 7.37 -19.92 6.00
N PRO A 640 8.17 -20.03 7.08
CA PRO A 640 9.38 -20.84 7.08
C PRO A 640 9.13 -22.31 6.70
N ALA A 641 7.94 -22.83 6.97
CA ALA A 641 7.59 -24.22 6.65
C ALA A 641 7.40 -24.47 5.13
N LEU A 642 7.26 -23.41 4.33
CA LEU A 642 7.10 -23.49 2.88
C LEU A 642 8.39 -23.18 2.10
N LEU A 643 9.50 -22.88 2.77
CA LEU A 643 10.76 -22.58 2.10
C LEU A 643 11.35 -23.83 1.44
N GLU A 644 11.66 -23.71 0.15
CA GLU A 644 12.30 -24.72 -0.69
C GLU A 644 13.82 -24.55 -0.70
N GLN A 645 14.30 -23.32 -0.51
CA GLN A 645 15.69 -22.91 -0.47
C GLN A 645 15.93 -21.93 0.69
N PRO A 646 17.17 -21.82 1.21
CA PRO A 646 17.52 -20.75 2.13
C PRO A 646 17.14 -19.38 1.57
N LEU A 647 16.77 -18.45 2.45
CA LEU A 647 16.50 -17.09 2.03
C LEU A 647 17.76 -16.51 1.39
N TYR A 648 17.55 -15.76 0.31
CA TYR A 648 18.62 -14.98 -0.28
C TYR A 648 19.01 -13.87 0.70
N HIS A 649 20.30 -13.75 0.93
CA HIS A 649 20.92 -12.67 1.66
C HIS A 649 21.77 -11.87 0.67
#